data_AF-A0A960LII8-F1
#
_entry.id   AF-A0A960LII8-F1
#
_cell.length_a   1.000
_cell.length_b   1.000
_cell.length_c   1.000
_cell.angle_alpha   90.00
_cell.angle_beta   90.00
_cell.angle_gamma   90.00
#
_symmetry.space_group_name_H-M   'P 1'
#
loop_
_entity.id
_entity.type
_entity.pdbx_description
1 polymer ?
#
loop_
_entity_poly.entity_id
_entity_poly.type
_entity_poly.pdbx_seq_one_letter_code
_entity_poly.pdbx_strand_id
1 'polypeptide(L)'
;MSLDIHNSVKVAYKKLKQMVHFEKHPLTLRQRLAEFECDTAFEERLQIVAKVAESKSPHETPEFKKWIQNIGFNVIPKGVVGPAKPKEGQGSFVSNVTSSPVNRVEKVNYMFDGPVEIHLLSVLWLMIDGPEYDHTLSSHCSGSRLHEFVGNDEDHSAYLFKKYHELYAKWRDSGIQKARDLLSEDQQSVCVVGLDVQEYYYRIQIDWDTLRTQIRRPVPKGPLQAFLMQRQLLGAKLFNCIEEVCKSYREKLNPLLAVTHLELPEAATCLPIGLCASPVIANWYLKAFDDAILENVRPAYYGRYVDDILMVVAMHKPPEESDPIMSFMDRVLINAGILKWDGQEARFELRSRPGLFLQKEKCVMQFFDADHSTSGLEKFQKQIEENASDFALLPVDGDDSPVAQVAYDLLYDGSANKFRSVKAVAENRWELAGHLAKQTQLHLMTEGTVDQDLKDELFRFFKGRNAINYWDMWERVISFLVIAGDQKGAERFSKAMRTETMKVKYSSSNKSREDNRSEVSIYIREALAEHLDLCMELSLAVTKSTDAAGDSATRLWRKSNLIRHHLVAIPLLNYTNYKGNLASPTGATRLVIDQQKVENTPRFVHFDECLGFVYSGCAQINKQDPVARANEVYKQFHGSELEDVTSETICGEESK
;
A
#
# COMPACT_ATOMS: atom_id res chain seq x y z
N MET A 1 5.43 -1.22 38.51
CA MET A 1 4.88 -1.55 37.18
C MET A 1 6.04 -2.05 36.34
N SER A 2 6.01 -3.29 35.88
CA SER A 2 7.03 -3.87 34.98
C SER A 2 6.47 -3.91 33.57
N LEU A 3 7.31 -3.71 32.56
CA LEU A 3 6.87 -3.79 31.17
C LEU A 3 6.52 -5.24 30.83
N ASP A 4 5.26 -5.50 30.46
CA ASP A 4 4.82 -6.80 29.95
C ASP A 4 5.14 -6.91 28.45
N ILE A 5 6.30 -7.48 28.15
CA ILE A 5 6.80 -7.62 26.79
C ILE A 5 5.97 -8.65 26.02
N HIS A 6 5.43 -9.67 26.70
CA HIS A 6 4.60 -10.67 26.05
C HIS A 6 3.28 -10.06 25.58
N ASN A 7 2.61 -9.25 26.40
CA ASN A 7 1.43 -8.50 25.96
C ASN A 7 1.78 -7.50 24.85
N SER A 8 2.94 -6.84 24.93
CA SER A 8 3.42 -5.94 23.87
C SER A 8 3.59 -6.64 22.53
N VAL A 9 4.07 -7.90 22.52
CA VAL A 9 4.18 -8.73 21.31
C VAL A 9 2.80 -9.11 20.75
N LYS A 10 1.81 -9.39 21.60
CA LYS A 10 0.42 -9.62 21.15
C LYS A 10 -0.18 -8.38 20.49
N VAL A 11 0.03 -7.21 21.08
CA VAL A 11 -0.39 -5.94 20.48
C VAL A 11 0.34 -5.70 19.15
N ALA A 12 1.65 -5.95 19.09
CA ALA A 12 2.44 -5.85 17.86
C ALA A 12 1.90 -6.78 16.75
N TYR A 13 1.48 -7.99 17.11
CA TYR A 13 0.85 -8.92 16.18
C TYR A 13 -0.50 -8.38 15.64
N LYS A 14 -1.37 -7.85 16.51
CA LYS A 14 -2.63 -7.23 16.07
C LYS A 14 -2.40 -6.04 15.13
N LYS A 15 -1.41 -5.20 15.45
CA LYS A 15 -1.00 -4.06 14.62
C LYS A 15 -0.49 -4.49 13.23
N LEU A 16 0.38 -5.51 13.20
CA LEU A 16 0.89 -6.09 11.95
C LEU A 16 -0.25 -6.70 11.12
N LYS A 17 -1.14 -7.46 11.75
CA LYS A 17 -2.28 -8.11 11.09
C LYS A 17 -3.22 -7.09 10.44
N GLN A 18 -3.52 -5.99 11.14
CA GLN A 18 -4.33 -4.91 10.58
C GLN A 18 -3.65 -4.22 9.39
N MET A 19 -2.37 -3.92 9.50
CA MET A 19 -1.61 -3.32 8.40
C MET A 19 -1.70 -4.20 7.13
N VAL A 20 -1.44 -5.50 7.28
CA VAL A 20 -1.50 -6.47 6.17
C VAL A 20 -2.92 -6.67 5.63
N HIS A 21 -3.95 -6.50 6.48
CA HIS A 21 -5.34 -6.54 6.04
C HIS A 21 -5.65 -5.45 5.02
N PHE A 22 -5.21 -4.21 5.28
CA PHE A 22 -5.44 -3.07 4.39
C PHE A 22 -4.42 -2.99 3.24
N GLU A 23 -3.27 -3.63 3.37
CA GLU A 23 -2.32 -3.76 2.27
C GLU A 23 -2.89 -4.63 1.13
N LYS A 24 -2.76 -4.09 -0.08
CA LYS A 24 -3.20 -4.76 -1.31
C LYS A 24 -2.16 -5.79 -1.74
N HIS A 25 -0.87 -5.41 -1.73
CA HIS A 25 0.23 -6.24 -2.24
C HIS A 25 1.52 -6.02 -1.44
N PRO A 26 2.38 -7.06 -1.30
CA PRO A 26 2.22 -8.43 -1.81
C PRO A 26 1.43 -9.34 -0.86
N LEU A 27 0.90 -10.44 -1.40
CA LEU A 27 0.09 -11.40 -0.63
C LEU A 27 0.92 -12.39 0.21
N THR A 28 2.24 -12.46 0.03
CA THR A 28 3.11 -13.43 0.72
C THR A 28 3.13 -13.23 2.23
N LEU A 29 3.28 -11.99 2.71
CA LEU A 29 3.22 -11.70 4.15
C LEU A 29 1.82 -12.02 4.72
N ARG A 30 0.76 -11.83 3.94
CA ARG A 30 -0.61 -12.22 4.30
C ARG A 30 -0.71 -13.72 4.56
N GLN A 31 -0.13 -14.53 3.67
CA GLN A 31 -0.12 -15.99 3.80
C GLN A 31 0.70 -16.42 5.02
N ARG A 32 1.91 -15.87 5.17
CA ARG A 32 2.77 -16.15 6.33
C ARG A 32 2.07 -15.84 7.65
N LEU A 33 1.29 -14.76 7.73
CA LEU A 33 0.48 -14.44 8.92
C LEU A 33 -0.66 -15.44 9.14
N ALA A 34 -1.34 -15.86 8.08
CA ALA A 34 -2.40 -16.85 8.17
C ALA A 34 -1.85 -18.19 8.67
N GLU A 35 -0.70 -18.63 8.15
CA GLU A 35 0.03 -19.81 8.61
C GLU A 35 0.48 -19.66 10.07
N PHE A 36 1.07 -18.51 10.41
CA PHE A 36 1.56 -18.21 11.76
C PHE A 36 0.46 -18.32 12.82
N GLU A 37 -0.71 -17.74 12.57
CA GLU A 37 -1.84 -17.76 13.49
C GLU A 37 -2.52 -19.13 13.61
N CYS A 38 -2.55 -19.86 12.50
CA CYS A 38 -3.25 -21.14 12.46
C CYS A 38 -2.41 -22.30 13.00
N ASP A 39 -1.10 -22.11 13.17
CA ASP A 39 -0.16 -23.05 13.76
C ASP A 39 -0.54 -23.38 15.22
N THR A 40 -0.40 -24.64 15.61
CA THR A 40 -0.66 -25.09 16.98
C THR A 40 0.27 -24.44 18.01
N ALA A 41 1.44 -23.98 17.59
CA ALA A 41 2.44 -23.31 18.40
C ALA A 41 2.34 -21.77 18.32
N PHE A 42 1.23 -21.20 17.82
CA PHE A 42 1.05 -19.74 17.69
C PHE A 42 1.44 -18.97 18.96
N GLU A 43 0.88 -19.35 20.11
CA GLU A 43 1.15 -18.68 21.39
C GLU A 43 2.61 -18.89 21.86
N GLU A 44 3.16 -20.09 21.66
CA GLU A 44 4.56 -20.39 21.98
C GLU A 44 5.51 -19.55 21.11
N ARG A 45 5.22 -19.36 19.83
CA ARG A 45 6.00 -18.52 18.92
C ARG A 45 5.99 -17.07 19.35
N LEU A 46 4.84 -16.52 19.77
CA LEU A 46 4.77 -15.18 20.35
C LEU A 46 5.61 -15.07 21.64
N GLN A 47 5.60 -16.10 22.49
CA GLN A 47 6.46 -16.16 23.68
C GLN A 47 7.95 -16.23 23.33
N ILE A 48 8.34 -16.93 22.27
CA ILE A 48 9.73 -16.96 21.79
C ILE A 48 10.16 -15.56 21.35
N VAL A 49 9.32 -14.82 20.61
CA VAL A 49 9.61 -13.43 20.22
C VAL A 49 9.80 -12.55 21.46
N ALA A 50 8.94 -12.69 22.47
CA ALA A 50 9.08 -11.96 23.74
C ALA A 50 10.41 -12.30 24.45
N LYS A 51 10.76 -13.58 24.56
CA LYS A 51 12.03 -14.05 25.15
C LYS A 51 13.25 -13.49 24.41
N VAL A 52 13.21 -13.47 23.07
CA VAL A 52 14.27 -12.87 22.25
C VAL A 52 14.39 -11.37 22.54
N ALA A 53 13.27 -10.65 22.56
CA ALA A 53 13.25 -9.22 22.86
C ALA A 53 13.78 -8.88 24.27
N GLU A 54 13.50 -9.74 25.26
CA GLU A 54 13.98 -9.61 26.65
C GLU A 54 15.48 -9.84 26.82
N SER A 55 16.10 -10.62 25.92
CA SER A 55 17.52 -10.96 25.96
C SER A 55 18.42 -9.72 26.12
N LYS A 56 19.60 -9.91 26.69
CA LYS A 56 20.61 -8.85 26.79
C LYS A 56 21.05 -8.37 25.40
N SER A 57 21.18 -9.30 24.45
CA SER A 57 21.56 -9.06 23.06
C SER A 57 20.60 -9.82 22.14
N PRO A 58 19.39 -9.29 21.85
CA PRO A 58 18.39 -10.00 21.02
C PRO A 58 18.92 -10.43 19.64
N HIS A 59 19.66 -9.54 18.99
CA HIS A 59 20.30 -9.77 17.68
C HIS A 59 21.36 -10.89 17.66
N GLU A 60 21.88 -11.32 18.83
CA GLU A 60 22.88 -12.38 18.93
C GLU A 60 22.27 -13.76 19.27
N THR A 61 20.99 -13.79 19.63
CA THR A 61 20.30 -15.02 20.05
C THR A 61 20.25 -16.06 18.92
N PRO A 62 20.29 -17.37 19.25
CA PRO A 62 20.17 -18.44 18.25
C PRO A 62 18.89 -18.35 17.41
N GLU A 63 17.77 -18.02 18.05
CA GLU A 63 16.46 -17.88 17.42
C GLU A 63 16.45 -16.75 16.41
N PHE A 64 16.95 -15.56 16.80
CA PHE A 64 17.05 -14.42 15.89
C PHE A 64 17.95 -14.71 14.69
N LYS A 65 19.11 -15.35 14.91
CA LYS A 65 20.02 -15.75 13.82
C LYS A 65 19.33 -16.70 12.84
N LYS A 66 18.52 -17.65 13.33
CA LYS A 66 17.70 -18.53 12.48
C LYS A 66 16.67 -17.74 11.68
N TRP A 67 16.02 -16.75 12.27
CA TRP A 67 15.06 -15.89 11.56
C TRP A 67 15.73 -15.05 10.46
N ILE A 68 16.89 -14.46 10.75
CA ILE A 68 17.69 -13.70 9.78
C ILE A 68 18.13 -14.57 8.59
N GLN A 69 18.54 -15.81 8.83
CA GLN A 69 18.89 -16.74 7.76
C GLN A 69 17.74 -16.98 6.78
N ASN A 70 16.50 -16.89 7.24
CA ASN A 70 15.28 -17.12 6.45
C ASN A 70 14.70 -15.84 5.81
N ILE A 71 15.35 -14.68 5.91
CA ILE A 71 14.92 -13.50 5.12
C ILE A 71 15.28 -13.70 3.64
N GLY A 72 14.51 -13.08 2.76
CA GLY A 72 14.67 -13.12 1.31
C GLY A 72 14.00 -11.91 0.67
N PHE A 73 13.68 -12.05 -0.61
CA PHE A 73 12.98 -11.01 -1.36
C PHE A 73 12.22 -11.59 -2.55
N ASN A 74 11.18 -10.87 -2.95
CA ASN A 74 10.46 -11.09 -4.20
C ASN A 74 10.86 -10.03 -5.23
N VAL A 75 11.12 -10.46 -6.47
CA VAL A 75 11.52 -9.55 -7.55
C VAL A 75 10.30 -9.19 -8.39
N ILE A 76 9.87 -7.93 -8.30
CA ILE A 76 8.65 -7.44 -8.93
C ILE A 76 9.02 -6.55 -10.12
N PRO A 77 8.46 -6.77 -11.33
CA PRO A 77 8.72 -5.89 -12.47
C PRO A 77 8.05 -4.52 -12.26
N LYS A 78 8.76 -3.43 -12.59
CA LYS A 78 8.14 -2.09 -12.62
C LYS A 78 7.28 -1.86 -13.87
N GLY A 79 7.55 -2.62 -14.92
CA GLY A 79 6.82 -2.57 -16.17
C GLY A 79 7.59 -3.25 -17.31
N VAL A 80 6.87 -3.50 -18.40
CA VAL A 80 7.38 -4.05 -19.64
C VAL A 80 7.63 -2.91 -20.63
N VAL A 81 8.77 -2.98 -21.32
CA VAL A 81 9.16 -2.00 -22.34
C VAL A 81 8.11 -1.99 -23.46
N GLY A 82 7.50 -0.82 -23.67
CA GLY A 82 6.56 -0.58 -24.76
C GLY A 82 7.23 -0.36 -26.11
N PRO A 83 6.46 -0.25 -27.20
CA PRO A 83 6.99 0.15 -28.50
C PRO A 83 7.65 1.54 -28.39
N ALA A 84 8.77 1.72 -29.10
CA ALA A 84 9.49 2.98 -29.12
C ALA A 84 8.57 4.12 -29.60
N LYS A 85 8.62 5.27 -28.92
CA LYS A 85 7.93 6.47 -29.39
C LYS A 85 8.51 6.88 -30.75
N PRO A 86 7.68 7.20 -31.75
CA PRO A 86 8.17 7.70 -33.02
C PRO A 86 8.99 8.98 -32.80
N LYS A 87 10.07 9.15 -33.57
CA LYS A 87 10.89 10.36 -33.52
C LYS A 87 10.10 11.56 -34.04
N GLU A 88 10.40 12.76 -33.55
CA GLU A 88 9.79 13.99 -34.06
C GLU A 88 9.92 14.07 -35.60
N GLY A 89 8.82 14.42 -36.27
CA GLY A 89 8.72 14.46 -37.74
C GLY A 89 8.29 13.14 -38.40
N GLN A 90 8.15 12.04 -37.66
CA GLN A 90 7.50 10.81 -38.14
C GLN A 90 6.01 10.81 -37.74
N GLY A 91 5.13 10.35 -38.63
CA GLY A 91 3.69 10.27 -38.35
C GLY A 91 3.36 9.45 -37.10
N SER A 92 2.20 9.69 -36.49
CA SER A 92 1.75 8.97 -35.30
C SER A 92 1.35 7.52 -35.64
N PHE A 93 1.90 6.55 -34.91
CA PHE A 93 1.48 5.15 -34.97
C PHE A 93 0.86 4.74 -33.63
N VAL A 94 -0.42 4.37 -33.66
CA VAL A 94 -1.17 3.90 -32.50
C VAL A 94 -1.66 2.49 -32.81
N SER A 95 -1.38 1.54 -31.92
CA SER A 95 -1.76 0.14 -32.07
C SER A 95 -2.22 -0.42 -30.73
N ASN A 96 -3.27 -1.25 -30.77
CA ASN A 96 -3.76 -2.03 -29.63
C ASN A 96 -3.02 -3.38 -29.46
N VAL A 97 -2.00 -3.66 -30.28
CA VAL A 97 -1.23 -4.90 -30.19
C VAL A 97 -0.24 -4.80 -29.03
N THR A 98 -0.58 -5.49 -27.95
CA THR A 98 0.25 -5.61 -26.73
C THR A 98 1.09 -6.88 -26.68
N SER A 99 0.80 -7.84 -27.56
CA SER A 99 1.41 -9.17 -27.59
C SER A 99 2.82 -9.12 -28.17
N SER A 100 3.76 -9.81 -27.50
CA SER A 100 5.13 -9.98 -27.96
C SER A 100 5.61 -11.42 -27.68
N PRO A 101 6.49 -12.00 -28.51
CA PRO A 101 7.16 -13.26 -28.18
C PRO A 101 7.98 -13.18 -26.88
N VAL A 102 8.47 -11.97 -26.54
CA VAL A 102 9.25 -11.70 -25.34
C VAL A 102 8.77 -10.40 -24.69
N ASN A 103 8.40 -10.47 -23.42
CA ASN A 103 8.05 -9.30 -22.60
C ASN A 103 9.32 -8.81 -21.89
N ARG A 104 9.93 -7.74 -22.39
CA ARG A 104 11.20 -7.22 -21.85
C ARG A 104 10.97 -6.33 -20.64
N VAL A 105 11.65 -6.62 -19.54
CA VAL A 105 11.64 -5.82 -18.30
C VAL A 105 13.02 -5.20 -18.10
N GLU A 106 13.09 -3.89 -17.89
CA GLU A 106 14.35 -3.17 -17.67
C GLU A 106 14.56 -2.75 -16.21
N LYS A 107 13.47 -2.57 -15.46
CA LYS A 107 13.50 -2.10 -14.07
C LYS A 107 12.67 -3.03 -13.19
N VAL A 108 13.19 -3.33 -12.00
CA VAL A 108 12.56 -4.19 -11.00
C VAL A 108 12.56 -3.51 -9.64
N ASN A 109 11.69 -4.00 -8.76
CA ASN A 109 11.71 -3.74 -7.33
C ASN A 109 11.98 -5.03 -6.56
N TYR A 110 12.61 -4.91 -5.40
CA TYR A 110 12.79 -6.00 -4.44
C TYR A 110 11.88 -5.75 -3.25
N MET A 111 10.92 -6.63 -3.03
CA MET A 111 10.09 -6.61 -1.84
C MET A 111 10.70 -7.54 -0.80
N PHE A 112 10.85 -7.09 0.43
CA PHE A 112 11.27 -7.89 1.58
C PHE A 112 10.32 -9.07 1.78
N ASP A 113 10.89 -10.27 1.91
CA ASP A 113 10.18 -11.46 2.35
C ASP A 113 10.89 -12.00 3.59
N GLY A 114 10.15 -12.23 4.68
CA GLY A 114 10.77 -12.63 5.93
C GLY A 114 9.79 -13.31 6.89
N PRO A 115 10.31 -14.03 7.90
CA PRO A 115 9.48 -14.64 8.91
C PRO A 115 8.72 -13.58 9.72
N VAL A 116 7.49 -13.92 10.14
CA VAL A 116 6.60 -13.03 10.91
C VAL A 116 7.29 -12.51 12.16
N GLU A 117 8.13 -13.30 12.80
CA GLU A 117 8.90 -12.92 13.99
C GLU A 117 9.77 -11.68 13.76
N ILE A 118 10.38 -11.51 12.57
CA ILE A 118 11.15 -10.30 12.23
C ILE A 118 10.24 -9.08 12.09
N HIS A 119 9.07 -9.25 11.47
CA HIS A 119 8.07 -8.19 11.40
C HIS A 119 7.55 -7.80 12.79
N LEU A 120 7.36 -8.77 13.70
CA LEU A 120 6.94 -8.49 15.08
C LEU A 120 8.00 -7.69 15.85
N LEU A 121 9.30 -8.00 15.70
CA LEU A 121 10.37 -7.18 16.28
C LEU A 121 10.41 -5.77 15.68
N SER A 122 10.11 -5.63 14.37
CA SER A 122 9.99 -4.34 13.69
C SER A 122 8.84 -3.49 14.23
N VAL A 123 7.66 -4.09 14.41
CA VAL A 123 6.49 -3.40 14.99
C VAL A 123 6.73 -3.08 16.46
N LEU A 124 7.34 -3.99 17.23
CA LEU A 124 7.67 -3.75 18.63
C LEU A 124 8.64 -2.58 18.80
N TRP A 125 9.65 -2.46 17.92
CA TRP A 125 10.53 -1.31 17.89
C TRP A 125 9.78 0.00 17.59
N LEU A 126 8.88 -0.03 16.60
CA LEU A 126 8.02 1.12 16.27
C LEU A 126 7.07 1.51 17.40
N MET A 127 6.61 0.57 18.22
CA MET A 127 5.78 0.86 19.39
C MET A 127 6.58 1.52 20.53
N ILE A 128 7.91 1.36 20.54
CA ILE A 128 8.77 1.81 21.63
C ILE A 128 9.50 3.11 21.27
N ASP A 129 10.40 3.04 20.29
CA ASP A 129 11.27 4.14 19.87
C ASP A 129 10.70 4.87 18.62
N GLY A 130 9.79 4.25 17.87
CA GLY A 130 9.17 4.84 16.69
C GLY A 130 8.55 6.24 16.91
N PRO A 131 7.81 6.50 18.00
CA PRO A 131 7.19 7.81 18.24
C PRO A 131 8.24 8.90 18.51
N GLU A 132 9.35 8.55 19.16
CA GLU A 132 10.45 9.47 19.39
C GLU A 132 11.04 9.99 18.07
N TYR A 133 11.09 9.15 17.03
CA TYR A 133 11.49 9.59 15.68
C TYR A 133 10.39 10.36 14.96
N ASP A 134 9.16 9.83 14.96
CA ASP A 134 8.06 10.43 14.21
C ASP A 134 7.75 11.85 14.69
N HIS A 135 7.87 12.12 16.00
CA HIS A 135 7.74 13.45 16.57
C HIS A 135 8.82 14.45 16.16
N THR A 136 9.98 13.98 15.67
CA THR A 136 11.00 14.89 15.11
C THR A 136 10.64 15.38 13.71
N LEU A 137 9.76 14.68 12.99
CA LEU A 137 9.38 15.02 11.62
C LEU A 137 8.43 16.20 11.61
N SER A 138 8.62 17.12 10.65
CA SER A 138 7.74 18.26 10.47
C SER A 138 6.31 17.83 10.08
N SER A 139 5.34 18.73 10.26
CA SER A 139 3.97 18.54 9.77
C SER A 139 3.89 18.46 8.23
N HIS A 140 4.92 18.92 7.53
CA HIS A 140 5.02 18.84 6.06
C HIS A 140 5.38 17.43 5.56
N CYS A 141 5.91 16.56 6.43
CA CYS A 141 6.10 15.15 6.14
C CYS A 141 4.78 14.39 6.40
N SER A 142 4.08 14.03 5.33
CA SER A 142 2.73 13.44 5.39
C SER A 142 2.70 11.92 5.21
N GLY A 143 3.65 11.34 4.48
CA GLY A 143 3.67 9.91 4.16
C GLY A 143 4.07 9.02 5.35
N SER A 144 3.47 7.83 5.47
CA SER A 144 3.88 6.76 6.41
C SER A 144 4.12 7.20 7.87
N ARG A 145 3.28 8.11 8.38
CA ARG A 145 3.33 8.61 9.76
C ARG A 145 2.67 7.64 10.75
N LEU A 146 3.26 7.50 11.93
CA LEU A 146 2.70 6.63 12.98
C LEU A 146 1.34 7.17 13.48
N HIS A 147 0.46 6.25 13.89
CA HIS A 147 -0.79 6.62 14.55
C HIS A 147 -0.50 7.27 15.92
N GLU A 148 -1.27 8.26 16.34
CA GLU A 148 -1.02 9.05 17.55
C GLU A 148 -1.08 8.24 18.85
N PHE A 149 -1.76 7.08 18.83
CA PHE A 149 -1.82 6.16 19.96
C PHE A 149 -0.55 5.30 20.08
N VAL A 150 0.24 5.14 19.03
CA VAL A 150 1.46 4.32 19.06
C VAL A 150 2.45 4.95 20.03
N GLY A 151 2.89 4.15 21.00
CA GLY A 151 3.77 4.62 22.08
C GLY A 151 3.06 4.84 23.41
N ASN A 152 1.73 4.95 23.42
CA ASN A 152 0.95 4.95 24.64
C ASN A 152 0.89 3.52 25.21
N ASP A 153 1.22 3.36 26.49
CA ASP A 153 1.26 2.05 27.15
C ASP A 153 -0.15 1.41 27.30
N GLU A 154 -1.20 2.24 27.26
CA GLU A 154 -2.61 1.79 27.27
C GLU A 154 -3.17 1.52 25.86
N ASP A 155 -2.38 1.71 24.80
CA ASP A 155 -2.83 1.47 23.42
C ASP A 155 -2.88 -0.02 23.09
N HIS A 156 -4.08 -0.59 23.19
CA HIS A 156 -4.40 -1.93 22.73
C HIS A 156 -5.05 -1.96 21.34
N SER A 157 -5.09 -0.83 20.64
CA SER A 157 -5.64 -0.75 19.28
C SER A 157 -4.71 -1.43 18.26
N ALA A 158 -5.27 -1.80 17.12
CA ALA A 158 -4.51 -2.36 16.01
C ALA A 158 -3.87 -1.28 15.09
N TYR A 159 -4.03 0.01 15.38
CA TYR A 159 -3.50 1.08 14.53
C TYR A 159 -1.98 1.23 14.68
N LEU A 160 -1.23 1.06 13.58
CA LEU A 160 0.21 1.31 13.53
C LEU A 160 0.53 2.63 12.79
N PHE A 161 -0.01 2.78 11.59
CA PHE A 161 0.16 3.97 10.76
C PHE A 161 -1.17 4.71 10.61
N LYS A 162 -1.08 6.03 10.36
CA LYS A 162 -2.22 6.81 9.87
C LYS A 162 -2.63 6.30 8.49
N LYS A 163 -3.91 6.42 8.16
CA LYS A 163 -4.45 5.86 6.92
C LYS A 163 -3.86 6.55 5.68
N TYR A 164 -3.35 5.74 4.76
CA TYR A 164 -2.69 6.18 3.53
C TYR A 164 -3.53 7.18 2.71
N HIS A 165 -4.79 6.84 2.44
CA HIS A 165 -5.66 7.61 1.52
C HIS A 165 -6.02 8.98 2.08
N GLU A 166 -6.28 9.08 3.39
CA GLU A 166 -6.55 10.34 4.07
C GLU A 166 -5.32 11.27 4.02
N LEU A 167 -4.13 10.74 4.29
CA LEU A 167 -2.89 11.52 4.27
C LEU A 167 -2.52 11.99 2.87
N TYR A 168 -2.67 11.14 1.85
CA TYR A 168 -2.30 11.49 0.48
C TYR A 168 -3.25 12.53 -0.11
N ALA A 169 -4.57 12.35 0.08
CA ALA A 169 -5.58 13.32 -0.33
C ALA A 169 -5.31 14.68 0.35
N LYS A 170 -5.15 14.70 1.67
CA LYS A 170 -4.85 15.93 2.42
C LYS A 170 -3.59 16.62 1.91
N TRP A 171 -2.50 15.89 1.70
CA TRP A 171 -1.24 16.42 1.18
C TRP A 171 -1.38 17.06 -0.20
N ARG A 172 -2.10 16.41 -1.12
CA ARG A 172 -2.32 16.94 -2.47
C ARG A 172 -3.26 18.15 -2.45
N ASP A 173 -4.41 17.99 -1.79
CA ASP A 173 -5.50 18.97 -1.83
C ASP A 173 -5.11 20.26 -1.11
N SER A 174 -4.34 20.18 -0.02
CA SER A 174 -3.81 21.36 0.67
C SER A 174 -2.87 22.18 -0.22
N GLY A 175 -2.06 21.52 -1.06
CA GLY A 175 -1.16 22.20 -2.00
C GLY A 175 -1.93 22.89 -3.12
N ILE A 176 -2.93 22.22 -3.70
CA ILE A 176 -3.80 22.78 -4.74
C ILE A 176 -4.59 23.98 -4.20
N GLN A 177 -5.16 23.84 -3.00
CA GLN A 177 -5.88 24.93 -2.34
C GLN A 177 -4.96 26.13 -2.12
N LYS A 178 -3.73 25.92 -1.64
CA LYS A 178 -2.81 27.03 -1.44
C LYS A 178 -2.42 27.75 -2.74
N ALA A 179 -2.28 27.01 -3.85
CA ALA A 179 -2.04 27.62 -5.16
C ALA A 179 -3.23 28.49 -5.62
N ARG A 180 -4.46 28.03 -5.34
CA ARG A 180 -5.68 28.79 -5.64
C ARG A 180 -5.79 30.07 -4.81
N ASP A 181 -5.54 29.99 -3.50
CA ASP A 181 -5.62 31.16 -2.61
C ASP A 181 -4.66 32.25 -3.09
N LEU A 182 -3.43 31.87 -3.46
CA LEU A 182 -2.43 32.81 -3.99
C LEU A 182 -2.86 33.46 -5.32
N LEU A 183 -3.44 32.69 -6.24
CA LEU A 183 -3.88 33.21 -7.55
C LEU A 183 -5.12 34.10 -7.43
N SER A 184 -6.13 33.64 -6.70
CA SER A 184 -7.46 34.27 -6.69
C SER A 184 -7.60 35.34 -5.59
N GLU A 185 -7.09 35.10 -4.40
CA GLU A 185 -7.21 36.03 -3.26
C GLU A 185 -6.02 37.00 -3.23
N ASP A 186 -4.79 36.50 -3.36
CA ASP A 186 -3.57 37.32 -3.25
C ASP A 186 -3.12 37.94 -4.59
N GLN A 187 -3.73 37.55 -5.72
CA GLN A 187 -3.39 38.01 -7.07
C GLN A 187 -1.89 37.82 -7.41
N GLN A 188 -1.33 36.68 -7.02
CA GLN A 188 0.06 36.31 -7.25
C GLN A 188 0.17 35.12 -8.21
N SER A 189 0.97 35.27 -9.26
CA SER A 189 1.33 34.17 -10.14
C SER A 189 2.10 33.09 -9.38
N VAL A 190 1.80 31.81 -9.66
CA VAL A 190 2.34 30.66 -8.92
C VAL A 190 2.88 29.58 -9.84
N CYS A 191 3.87 28.85 -9.32
CA CYS A 191 4.39 27.64 -9.92
C CYS A 191 4.10 26.45 -8.99
N VAL A 192 3.37 25.45 -9.50
CA VAL A 192 3.11 24.17 -8.81
C VAL A 192 4.06 23.13 -9.36
N VAL A 193 4.84 22.50 -8.47
CA VAL A 193 5.91 21.57 -8.85
C VAL A 193 5.79 20.26 -8.09
N GLY A 194 5.71 19.15 -8.82
CA GLY A 194 5.82 17.79 -8.33
C GLY A 194 7.19 17.21 -8.64
N LEU A 195 7.88 16.70 -7.61
CA LEU A 195 9.22 16.12 -7.69
C LEU A 195 9.20 14.69 -7.15
N ASP A 196 10.04 13.82 -7.71
CA ASP A 196 10.20 12.41 -7.33
C ASP A 196 11.67 12.07 -7.12
N VAL A 197 11.99 11.34 -6.05
CA VAL A 197 13.35 10.90 -5.73
C VAL A 197 13.64 9.54 -6.40
N GLN A 198 14.66 9.50 -7.25
CA GLN A 198 15.04 8.31 -7.99
C GLN A 198 15.43 7.15 -7.07
N GLU A 199 14.74 6.01 -7.19
CA GLU A 199 15.13 4.73 -6.56
C GLU A 199 15.38 4.87 -5.04
N TYR A 200 14.54 5.68 -4.40
CA TYR A 200 14.80 6.23 -3.07
C TYR A 200 15.28 5.20 -2.04
N TYR A 201 14.49 4.16 -1.79
CA TYR A 201 14.81 3.11 -0.81
C TYR A 201 16.15 2.41 -1.06
N TYR A 202 16.57 2.28 -2.33
CA TYR A 202 17.84 1.63 -2.68
C TYR A 202 19.04 2.54 -2.47
N ARG A 203 18.88 3.86 -2.58
CA ARG A 203 19.98 4.84 -2.49
C ARG A 203 20.20 5.42 -1.10
N ILE A 204 19.32 5.13 -0.15
CA ILE A 204 19.47 5.53 1.25
C ILE A 204 20.79 4.99 1.81
N GLN A 205 21.57 5.87 2.45
CA GLN A 205 22.82 5.57 3.13
C GLN A 205 22.69 5.93 4.61
N ILE A 206 22.38 4.95 5.45
CA ILE A 206 22.15 5.17 6.89
C ILE A 206 23.48 5.18 7.63
N ASP A 207 23.72 6.27 8.34
CA ASP A 207 24.64 6.27 9.47
C ASP A 207 23.88 5.79 10.71
N TRP A 208 24.12 4.54 11.10
CA TRP A 208 23.44 3.88 12.21
C TRP A 208 23.76 4.53 13.55
N ASP A 209 24.95 5.10 13.73
CA ASP A 209 25.35 5.78 14.96
C ASP A 209 24.64 7.13 15.10
N THR A 210 24.59 7.89 14.00
CA THR A 210 23.82 9.15 13.96
C THR A 210 22.34 8.87 14.21
N LEU A 211 21.76 7.86 13.55
CA LEU A 211 20.36 7.49 13.77
C LEU A 211 20.12 7.11 15.24
N ARG A 212 20.95 6.21 15.79
CA ARG A 212 20.89 5.73 17.18
C ARG A 212 20.95 6.85 18.22
N THR A 213 21.81 7.85 18.01
CA THR A 213 22.02 8.97 18.95
C THR A 213 20.91 10.01 18.93
N GLN A 214 20.07 10.05 17.88
CA GLN A 214 18.94 10.99 17.82
C GLN A 214 17.78 10.61 18.74
N ILE A 215 17.63 9.33 19.11
CA ILE A 215 16.64 8.92 20.10
C ILE A 215 17.09 9.45 21.46
N ARG A 216 16.32 10.39 22.01
CA ARG A 216 16.57 10.91 23.36
C ARG A 216 16.17 9.85 24.39
N ARG A 217 17.16 9.34 25.13
CA ARG A 217 16.93 8.43 26.27
C ARG A 217 17.31 9.11 27.59
N PRO A 218 16.50 10.07 28.08
CA PRO A 218 16.81 10.77 29.32
C PRO A 218 16.73 9.80 30.51
N VAL A 219 17.61 9.98 31.50
CA VAL A 219 17.57 9.21 32.75
C VAL A 219 16.23 9.46 33.44
N PRO A 220 15.35 8.45 33.54
CA PRO A 220 14.03 8.64 34.12
C PRO A 220 14.12 8.98 35.61
N LYS A 221 13.21 9.80 36.11
CA LYS A 221 13.09 10.16 37.54
C LYS A 221 11.68 9.86 38.05
N GLY A 222 11.54 9.62 39.35
CA GLY A 222 10.24 9.43 39.99
C GLY A 222 9.77 7.97 40.02
N PRO A 223 8.50 7.73 40.38
CA PRO A 223 7.98 6.39 40.71
C PRO A 223 7.97 5.42 39.51
N LEU A 224 7.99 5.93 38.27
CA LEU A 224 8.02 5.14 37.04
C LEU A 224 9.43 4.92 36.48
N GLN A 225 10.49 5.26 37.24
CA GLN A 225 11.87 5.23 36.75
C GLN A 225 12.27 3.86 36.18
N ALA A 226 12.02 2.77 36.91
CA ALA A 226 12.41 1.42 36.49
C ALA A 226 11.70 1.01 35.19
N PHE A 227 10.41 1.34 35.08
CA PHE A 227 9.59 1.06 33.89
C PHE A 227 10.12 1.79 32.66
N LEU A 228 10.31 3.11 32.75
CA LEU A 228 10.82 3.93 31.66
C LEU A 228 12.24 3.53 31.25
N MET A 229 13.08 3.15 32.22
CA MET A 229 14.43 2.65 31.94
C MET A 229 14.38 1.31 31.19
N GLN A 230 13.52 0.38 31.61
CA GLN A 230 13.34 -0.90 30.93
C GLN A 230 12.85 -0.69 29.48
N ARG A 231 11.88 0.21 29.27
CA ARG A 231 11.37 0.58 27.95
C ARG A 231 12.47 1.17 27.05
N GLN A 232 13.25 2.12 27.57
CA GLN A 232 14.40 2.68 26.84
C GLN A 232 15.47 1.64 26.52
N LEU A 233 15.79 0.71 27.43
CA LEU A 233 16.75 -0.35 27.16
C LEU A 233 16.24 -1.33 26.10
N LEU A 234 14.95 -1.65 26.13
CA LEU A 234 14.31 -2.52 25.14
C LEU A 234 14.38 -1.90 23.74
N GLY A 235 14.02 -0.63 23.59
CA GLY A 235 14.14 0.09 22.31
C GLY A 235 15.56 0.05 21.74
N ALA A 236 16.57 0.32 22.57
CA ALA A 236 17.98 0.28 22.18
C ALA A 236 18.43 -1.10 21.68
N LYS A 237 17.95 -2.16 22.34
CA LYS A 237 18.26 -3.54 21.95
C LYS A 237 17.55 -3.94 20.65
N LEU A 238 16.28 -3.56 20.49
CA LEU A 238 15.50 -3.83 19.28
C LEU A 238 16.06 -3.08 18.07
N PHE A 239 16.58 -1.87 18.26
CA PHE A 239 17.26 -1.12 17.21
C PHE A 239 18.40 -1.93 16.58
N ASN A 240 19.20 -2.66 17.38
CA ASN A 240 20.25 -3.54 16.87
C ASN A 240 19.69 -4.66 15.99
N CYS A 241 18.49 -5.18 16.29
CA CYS A 241 17.83 -6.16 15.43
C CYS A 241 17.46 -5.54 14.07
N ILE A 242 16.94 -4.31 14.04
CA ILE A 242 16.57 -3.64 12.78
C ILE A 242 17.80 -3.37 11.92
N GLU A 243 18.89 -2.92 12.53
CA GLU A 243 20.19 -2.74 11.88
C GLU A 243 20.68 -4.05 11.25
N GLU A 244 20.65 -5.15 12.00
CA GLU A 244 21.10 -6.47 11.51
C GLU A 244 20.20 -7.02 10.39
N VAL A 245 18.89 -6.82 10.47
CA VAL A 245 17.95 -7.16 9.38
C VAL A 245 18.32 -6.42 8.09
N CYS A 246 18.57 -5.11 8.18
CA CYS A 246 18.91 -4.30 7.02
C CYS A 246 20.26 -4.72 6.41
N LYS A 247 21.28 -5.00 7.24
CA LYS A 247 22.59 -5.49 6.78
C LYS A 247 22.46 -6.83 6.06
N SER A 248 21.80 -7.82 6.68
CA SER A 248 21.63 -9.14 6.07
C SER A 248 20.79 -9.08 4.80
N TYR A 249 19.77 -8.22 4.74
CA TYR A 249 18.97 -8.01 3.54
C TYR A 249 19.81 -7.44 2.39
N ARG A 250 20.64 -6.43 2.66
CA ARG A 250 21.57 -5.83 1.69
C ARG A 250 22.55 -6.88 1.14
N GLU A 251 23.13 -7.70 2.01
CA GLU A 251 24.04 -8.77 1.61
C GLU A 251 23.39 -9.75 0.62
N LYS A 252 22.15 -10.17 0.90
CA LYS A 252 21.39 -11.08 0.03
C LYS A 252 21.01 -10.44 -1.31
N LEU A 253 20.82 -9.13 -1.36
CA LEU A 253 20.50 -8.40 -2.59
C LEU A 253 21.71 -8.12 -3.50
N ASN A 254 22.92 -8.01 -2.93
CA ASN A 254 24.13 -7.56 -3.64
C ASN A 254 24.36 -8.24 -5.01
N PRO A 255 24.21 -9.57 -5.18
CA PRO A 255 24.45 -10.23 -6.46
C PRO A 255 23.54 -9.72 -7.59
N LEU A 256 22.29 -9.40 -7.26
CA LEU A 256 21.27 -8.97 -8.21
C LEU A 256 21.30 -7.45 -8.41
N LEU A 257 21.55 -6.67 -7.36
CA LEU A 257 21.66 -5.20 -7.45
C LEU A 257 22.80 -4.77 -8.38
N ALA A 258 23.89 -5.51 -8.40
CA ALA A 258 25.00 -5.27 -9.32
C ALA A 258 24.64 -5.44 -10.82
N VAL A 259 23.42 -5.91 -11.12
CA VAL A 259 22.88 -6.04 -12.48
C VAL A 259 21.67 -5.15 -12.72
N THR A 260 20.83 -4.96 -11.70
CA THR A 260 19.57 -4.23 -11.82
C THR A 260 19.67 -2.75 -11.46
N HIS A 261 20.60 -2.37 -10.59
CA HIS A 261 20.77 -1.01 -10.08
C HIS A 261 22.26 -0.61 -10.11
N LEU A 262 22.78 -0.36 -11.32
CA LEU A 262 24.21 -0.21 -11.60
C LEU A 262 24.87 1.03 -10.96
N GLU A 263 24.08 2.04 -10.62
CA GLU A 263 24.54 3.35 -10.13
C GLU A 263 24.32 3.54 -8.63
N LEU A 264 24.20 2.45 -7.87
CA LEU A 264 24.06 2.55 -6.41
C LEU A 264 25.41 2.88 -5.76
N PRO A 265 25.43 3.79 -4.76
CA PRO A 265 26.59 3.98 -3.90
C PRO A 265 26.99 2.67 -3.22
N GLU A 266 28.29 2.43 -3.03
CA GLU A 266 28.78 1.24 -2.30
C GLU A 266 28.25 1.21 -0.86
N ALA A 267 28.22 2.39 -0.21
CA ALA A 267 27.69 2.60 1.13
C ALA A 267 26.15 2.56 1.22
N ALA A 268 25.44 2.32 0.10
CA ALA A 268 23.98 2.25 0.11
C ALA A 268 23.49 1.11 1.01
N THR A 269 22.63 1.45 1.96
CA THR A 269 22.05 0.49 2.92
C THR A 269 20.95 -0.35 2.27
N CYS A 270 20.27 0.19 1.23
CA CYS A 270 19.11 -0.42 0.58
C CYS A 270 18.03 -0.84 1.59
N LEU A 271 17.24 0.13 2.06
CA LEU A 271 16.19 -0.15 3.04
C LEU A 271 15.17 -1.18 2.50
N PRO A 272 14.82 -2.22 3.29
CA PRO A 272 13.87 -3.25 2.83
C PRO A 272 12.47 -2.67 2.60
N ILE A 273 11.98 -2.71 1.36
CA ILE A 273 10.60 -2.35 1.02
C ILE A 273 9.70 -3.48 1.53
N GLY A 274 8.73 -3.18 2.40
CA GLY A 274 7.84 -4.19 3.03
C GLY A 274 8.15 -4.51 4.50
N LEU A 275 9.27 -4.02 5.04
CA LEU A 275 9.53 -4.02 6.48
C LEU A 275 8.93 -2.75 7.12
N CYS A 276 8.12 -2.91 8.17
CA CYS A 276 7.36 -1.81 8.78
C CYS A 276 8.23 -0.65 9.28
N ALA A 277 9.45 -0.92 9.75
CA ALA A 277 10.38 0.12 10.22
C ALA A 277 10.93 0.99 9.07
N SER A 278 11.03 0.44 7.85
CA SER A 278 11.73 1.11 6.74
C SER A 278 11.11 2.45 6.36
N PRO A 279 9.77 2.63 6.24
CA PRO A 279 9.19 3.93 5.91
C PRO A 279 9.46 5.02 6.94
N VAL A 280 9.51 4.68 8.23
CA VAL A 280 9.81 5.65 9.31
C VAL A 280 11.27 6.10 9.24
N ILE A 281 12.19 5.14 9.05
CA ILE A 281 13.62 5.43 8.86
C ILE A 281 13.85 6.23 7.57
N ALA A 282 13.12 5.90 6.51
CA ALA A 282 13.17 6.63 5.25
C ALA A 282 12.67 8.07 5.43
N ASN A 283 11.58 8.31 6.17
CA ASN A 283 11.15 9.68 6.44
C ASN A 283 12.17 10.49 7.24
N TRP A 284 12.80 9.86 8.23
CA TRP A 284 13.89 10.47 8.99
C TRP A 284 15.07 10.86 8.09
N TYR A 285 15.43 10.01 7.13
CA TYR A 285 16.57 10.28 6.24
C TYR A 285 16.39 11.57 5.43
N LEU A 286 15.17 11.83 4.93
CA LEU A 286 14.85 13.06 4.20
C LEU A 286 14.54 14.27 5.08
N LYS A 287 14.48 14.13 6.41
CA LYS A 287 14.22 15.26 7.32
C LYS A 287 15.14 16.46 7.06
N ALA A 288 16.44 16.22 6.89
CA ALA A 288 17.41 17.28 6.62
C ALA A 288 17.17 18.00 5.27
N PHE A 289 16.59 17.30 4.29
CA PHE A 289 16.18 17.92 3.04
C PHE A 289 14.93 18.78 3.24
N ASP A 290 13.94 18.29 3.99
CA ASP A 290 12.73 19.05 4.32
C ASP A 290 13.06 20.34 5.06
N ASP A 291 13.91 20.25 6.10
CA ASP A 291 14.35 21.38 6.89
C ASP A 291 15.04 22.43 5.99
N ALA A 292 15.92 21.99 5.09
CA ALA A 292 16.62 22.88 4.16
C ALA A 292 15.66 23.61 3.19
N ILE A 293 14.64 22.91 2.66
CA ILE A 293 13.60 23.55 1.83
C ILE A 293 12.85 24.62 2.63
N LEU A 294 12.40 24.26 3.83
CA LEU A 294 11.62 25.16 4.69
C LEU A 294 12.44 26.38 5.14
N GLU A 295 13.74 26.22 5.38
CA GLU A 295 14.62 27.29 5.85
C GLU A 295 15.08 28.22 4.71
N ASN A 296 15.52 27.64 3.58
CA ASN A 296 16.22 28.36 2.51
C ASN A 296 15.30 28.75 1.34
N VAL A 297 14.33 27.91 0.99
CA VAL A 297 13.43 28.17 -0.15
C VAL A 297 12.15 28.87 0.30
N ARG A 298 11.58 28.45 1.44
CA ARG A 298 10.33 28.99 2.02
C ARG A 298 9.19 29.07 0.98
N PRO A 299 8.85 27.95 0.32
CA PRO A 299 7.75 27.95 -0.63
C PRO A 299 6.42 28.26 0.09
N ALA A 300 5.44 28.77 -0.65
CA ALA A 300 4.12 29.06 -0.08
C ALA A 300 3.40 27.78 0.38
N TYR A 301 3.70 26.65 -0.26
CA TYR A 301 3.36 25.32 0.23
C TYR A 301 4.54 24.36 0.00
N TYR A 302 4.79 23.52 1.01
CA TYR A 302 5.67 22.35 0.90
C TYR A 302 4.97 21.16 1.55
N GLY A 303 5.01 20.01 0.88
CA GLY A 303 4.62 18.76 1.48
C GLY A 303 5.39 17.60 0.85
N ARG A 304 5.76 16.61 1.67
CA ARG A 304 6.40 15.38 1.23
C ARG A 304 5.60 14.15 1.63
N TYR A 305 5.31 13.28 0.68
CA TYR A 305 4.71 11.98 0.87
C TYR A 305 5.75 10.89 0.57
N VAL A 306 6.50 10.46 1.59
CA VAL A 306 7.66 9.56 1.43
C VAL A 306 8.70 10.18 0.48
N ASP A 307 8.77 9.77 -0.79
CA ASP A 307 9.65 10.27 -1.85
C ASP A 307 8.99 11.29 -2.78
N ASP A 308 7.65 11.33 -2.83
CA ASP A 308 6.90 12.31 -3.61
C ASP A 308 6.91 13.68 -2.90
N ILE A 309 7.29 14.73 -3.62
CA ILE A 309 7.37 16.10 -3.07
C ILE A 309 6.48 17.02 -3.91
N LEU A 310 5.67 17.82 -3.24
CA LEU A 310 4.82 18.85 -3.84
C LEU A 310 5.18 20.22 -3.27
N MET A 311 5.37 21.18 -4.18
CA MET A 311 5.73 22.56 -3.86
C MET A 311 4.84 23.55 -4.60
N VAL A 312 4.47 24.63 -3.92
CA VAL A 312 3.86 25.82 -4.53
C VAL A 312 4.74 27.02 -4.24
N VAL A 313 5.22 27.67 -5.29
CA VAL A 313 6.13 28.82 -5.20
C VAL A 313 5.49 30.02 -5.88
N ALA A 314 5.35 31.14 -5.17
CA ALA A 314 4.93 32.39 -5.77
C ALA A 314 6.06 32.94 -6.66
N MET A 315 5.76 33.21 -7.93
CA MET A 315 6.75 33.65 -8.92
C MET A 315 6.14 34.67 -9.87
N HIS A 316 6.64 35.91 -9.85
CA HIS A 316 6.14 36.99 -10.71
C HIS A 316 6.39 36.78 -12.21
N LYS A 317 7.38 35.95 -12.57
CA LYS A 317 7.74 35.70 -13.96
C LYS A 317 7.78 34.21 -14.22
N PRO A 318 7.30 33.76 -15.40
CA PRO A 318 7.41 32.37 -15.79
C PRO A 318 8.89 31.94 -15.87
N PRO A 319 9.18 30.65 -15.68
CA PRO A 319 10.45 30.05 -16.06
C PRO A 319 10.74 30.25 -17.56
N GLU A 320 12.02 30.23 -17.94
CA GLU A 320 12.42 30.42 -19.35
C GLU A 320 11.87 29.33 -20.27
N GLU A 321 11.28 29.73 -21.40
CA GLU A 321 10.60 28.82 -22.33
C GLU A 321 11.52 27.76 -22.95
N SER A 322 12.82 28.05 -23.09
CA SER A 322 13.77 27.10 -23.68
C SER A 322 13.98 25.85 -22.82
N ASP A 323 13.98 26.02 -21.49
CA ASP A 323 14.08 24.91 -20.53
C ASP A 323 13.42 25.30 -19.20
N PRO A 324 12.08 25.24 -19.12
CA PRO A 324 11.34 25.76 -17.99
C PRO A 324 11.71 25.06 -16.68
N ILE A 325 11.93 23.74 -16.74
CA ILE A 325 12.28 22.93 -15.57
C ILE A 325 13.66 23.31 -15.07
N MET A 326 14.68 23.39 -15.93
CA MET A 326 16.02 23.78 -15.50
C MET A 326 16.03 25.21 -14.97
N SER A 327 15.35 26.13 -15.65
CA SER A 327 15.21 27.52 -15.21
C SER A 327 14.59 27.64 -13.82
N PHE A 328 13.52 26.88 -13.54
CA PHE A 328 12.93 26.81 -12.20
C PHE A 328 13.90 26.23 -11.16
N MET A 329 14.52 25.09 -11.49
CA MET A 329 15.45 24.39 -10.58
C MET A 329 16.63 25.28 -10.22
N ASP A 330 17.20 25.99 -11.19
CA ASP A 330 18.27 26.95 -10.99
C ASP A 330 17.84 28.07 -10.04
N ARG A 331 16.73 28.74 -10.37
CA ARG A 331 16.22 29.91 -9.64
C ARG A 331 15.83 29.58 -8.20
N VAL A 332 15.21 28.43 -7.97
CA VAL A 332 14.53 28.12 -6.69
C VAL A 332 15.34 27.14 -5.84
N LEU A 333 15.92 26.10 -6.41
CA LEU A 333 16.51 24.98 -5.64
C LEU A 333 18.04 24.96 -5.66
N ILE A 334 18.68 25.24 -6.80
CA ILE A 334 20.15 25.25 -6.91
C ILE A 334 20.71 26.52 -6.28
N ASN A 335 20.14 27.69 -6.58
CA ASN A 335 20.56 28.96 -5.98
C ASN A 335 20.36 28.98 -4.45
N ALA A 336 19.31 28.32 -3.95
CA ALA A 336 19.07 28.15 -2.52
C ALA A 336 20.00 27.11 -1.85
N GLY A 337 20.90 26.47 -2.60
CA GLY A 337 21.83 25.49 -2.07
C GLY A 337 21.16 24.16 -1.68
N ILE A 338 20.02 23.83 -2.26
CA ILE A 338 19.31 22.56 -2.02
C ILE A 338 19.82 21.46 -2.97
N LEU A 339 19.94 21.81 -4.25
CA LEU A 339 20.31 20.88 -5.32
C LEU A 339 21.65 21.24 -5.95
N LYS A 340 22.22 20.25 -6.63
CA LYS A 340 23.37 20.40 -7.53
C LYS A 340 23.04 19.74 -8.86
N TRP A 341 23.27 20.45 -9.97
CA TRP A 341 23.09 19.89 -11.29
C TRP A 341 24.28 19.00 -11.69
N ASP A 342 23.98 17.79 -12.14
CA ASP A 342 24.91 16.88 -12.80
C ASP A 342 24.64 16.89 -14.31
N GLY A 343 25.44 17.66 -15.04
CA GLY A 343 25.29 17.84 -16.48
C GLY A 343 25.66 16.63 -17.33
N GLN A 344 26.34 15.62 -16.77
CA GLN A 344 26.67 14.40 -17.52
C GLN A 344 25.46 13.47 -17.61
N GLU A 345 24.76 13.31 -16.49
CA GLU A 345 23.62 12.38 -16.35
C GLU A 345 22.25 13.09 -16.35
N ALA A 346 22.24 14.40 -16.61
CA ALA A 346 21.04 15.24 -16.69
C ALA A 346 20.09 15.12 -15.48
N ARG A 347 20.66 15.10 -14.28
CA ARG A 347 19.95 14.86 -13.00
C ARG A 347 20.32 15.86 -11.92
N PHE A 348 19.45 16.01 -10.92
CA PHE A 348 19.70 16.91 -9.79
C PHE A 348 20.05 16.12 -8.54
N GLU A 349 21.24 16.31 -7.98
CA GLU A 349 21.69 15.70 -6.74
C GLU A 349 21.28 16.54 -5.52
N LEU A 350 20.81 15.90 -4.45
CA LEU A 350 20.49 16.56 -3.18
C LEU A 350 21.78 16.89 -2.41
N ARG A 351 21.98 18.16 -2.05
CA ARG A 351 23.17 18.57 -1.27
C ARG A 351 23.17 18.06 0.16
N SER A 352 22.00 17.98 0.79
CA SER A 352 21.87 17.44 2.15
C SER A 352 22.11 15.93 2.23
N ARG A 353 21.93 15.22 1.11
CA ARG A 353 22.06 13.76 0.99
C ARG A 353 22.71 13.37 -0.36
N PRO A 354 24.05 13.47 -0.47
CA PRO A 354 24.77 13.08 -1.67
C PRO A 354 24.46 11.63 -2.09
N GLY A 355 24.27 11.41 -3.39
CA GLY A 355 23.83 10.12 -3.95
C GLY A 355 22.31 9.92 -4.06
N LEU A 356 21.48 10.85 -3.57
CA LEU A 356 20.07 10.95 -3.92
C LEU A 356 19.85 11.91 -5.08
N PHE A 357 19.00 11.54 -6.03
CA PHE A 357 18.76 12.30 -7.26
C PHE A 357 17.28 12.56 -7.53
N LEU A 358 16.96 13.73 -8.06
CA LEU A 358 15.66 14.02 -8.68
C LEU A 358 15.75 13.83 -10.20
N GLN A 359 14.73 13.20 -10.78
CA GLN A 359 14.68 12.95 -12.21
C GLN A 359 13.99 14.10 -12.95
N LYS A 360 14.72 14.81 -13.82
CA LYS A 360 14.17 15.91 -14.62
C LYS A 360 12.95 15.48 -15.44
N GLU A 361 12.99 14.29 -16.03
CA GLU A 361 11.92 13.74 -16.87
C GLU A 361 10.60 13.48 -16.13
N LYS A 362 10.65 13.28 -14.81
CA LYS A 362 9.47 13.05 -13.97
C LYS A 362 8.95 14.31 -13.29
N CYS A 363 9.70 15.41 -13.38
CA CYS A 363 9.28 16.68 -12.81
C CYS A 363 8.02 17.16 -13.53
N VAL A 364 6.93 17.32 -12.80
CA VAL A 364 5.70 17.94 -13.31
C VAL A 364 5.68 19.37 -12.81
N MET A 365 5.61 20.32 -13.74
CA MET A 365 5.62 21.75 -13.43
C MET A 365 4.49 22.45 -14.16
N GLN A 366 3.71 23.25 -13.44
CA GLN A 366 2.64 24.06 -13.99
C GLN A 366 2.76 25.49 -13.46
N PHE A 367 2.85 26.46 -14.38
CA PHE A 367 2.86 27.89 -14.04
C PHE A 367 1.48 28.48 -14.35
N PHE A 368 0.95 29.25 -13.40
CA PHE A 368 -0.29 29.97 -13.52
C PHE A 368 -0.02 31.45 -13.27
N ASP A 369 -0.42 32.28 -14.22
CA ASP A 369 -0.31 33.73 -14.10
C ASP A 369 -1.59 34.33 -13.53
N ALA A 370 -1.48 35.25 -12.56
CA ALA A 370 -2.63 35.87 -11.91
C ALA A 370 -3.45 36.75 -12.85
N ASP A 371 -2.84 37.34 -13.88
CA ASP A 371 -3.55 38.17 -14.86
C ASP A 371 -4.27 37.34 -15.94
N HIS A 372 -4.14 36.01 -15.88
CA HIS A 372 -4.70 35.07 -16.86
C HIS A 372 -5.75 34.14 -16.23
N SER A 373 -6.45 33.36 -17.06
CA SER A 373 -7.54 32.48 -16.61
C SER A 373 -7.07 31.42 -15.62
N THR A 374 -7.72 31.36 -14.46
CA THR A 374 -7.54 30.33 -13.41
C THR A 374 -8.23 29.00 -13.73
N SER A 375 -9.01 28.93 -14.81
CA SER A 375 -9.89 27.80 -15.12
C SER A 375 -9.15 26.48 -15.34
N GLY A 376 -7.85 26.52 -15.66
CA GLY A 376 -7.01 25.32 -15.72
C GLY A 376 -6.86 24.64 -14.36
N LEU A 377 -6.63 25.42 -13.30
CA LEU A 377 -6.52 24.92 -11.93
C LEU A 377 -7.87 24.45 -11.40
N GLU A 378 -8.95 25.19 -11.69
CA GLU A 378 -10.32 24.83 -11.30
C GLU A 378 -10.76 23.51 -11.95
N LYS A 379 -10.45 23.31 -13.24
CA LYS A 379 -10.78 22.06 -13.94
C LYS A 379 -9.99 20.87 -13.39
N PHE A 380 -8.72 21.08 -13.06
CA PHE A 380 -7.88 20.05 -12.43
C PHE A 380 -8.44 19.64 -11.06
N GLN A 381 -8.85 20.61 -10.24
CA GLN A 381 -9.49 20.36 -8.94
C GLN A 381 -10.80 19.60 -9.10
N LYS A 382 -11.69 20.05 -10.00
CA LYS A 382 -12.98 19.40 -10.24
C LYS A 382 -12.83 17.93 -10.66
N GLN A 383 -11.87 17.64 -11.53
CA GLN A 383 -11.59 16.26 -11.95
C GLN A 383 -11.09 15.37 -10.79
N ILE A 384 -10.34 15.95 -9.85
CA ILE A 384 -9.90 15.25 -8.64
C ILE A 384 -11.09 14.97 -7.69
N GLU A 385 -11.98 15.95 -7.51
CA GLU A 385 -13.16 15.84 -6.65
C GLU A 385 -14.19 14.83 -7.19
N GLU A 386 -14.40 14.81 -8.50
CA GLU A 386 -15.25 13.81 -9.19
C GLU A 386 -14.69 12.39 -8.95
N ASN A 387 -13.40 12.19 -9.18
CA ASN A 387 -12.73 10.90 -8.95
C ASN A 387 -12.77 10.45 -7.47
N ALA A 388 -12.72 11.38 -6.52
CA ALA A 388 -12.81 11.06 -5.09
C ALA A 388 -14.24 10.68 -4.67
N SER A 389 -15.25 11.33 -5.28
CA SER A 389 -16.67 11.12 -5.00
C SER A 389 -17.17 9.77 -5.55
N ASP A 390 -16.68 9.34 -6.71
CA ASP A 390 -16.98 8.04 -7.31
C ASP A 390 -16.54 6.84 -6.45
N PHE A 391 -15.62 7.06 -5.50
CA PHE A 391 -15.17 6.05 -4.54
C PHE A 391 -15.95 6.05 -3.22
N ALA A 392 -16.63 7.14 -2.87
CA ALA A 392 -17.29 7.32 -1.58
C ALA A 392 -18.74 6.79 -1.55
N LEU A 393 -19.36 6.60 -2.72
CA LEU A 393 -20.76 6.22 -2.84
C LEU A 393 -20.92 4.81 -3.43
N LEU A 394 -21.70 4.00 -2.70
CA LEU A 394 -22.52 2.90 -3.22
C LEU A 394 -23.17 3.27 -4.58
N PRO A 395 -23.55 2.27 -5.41
CA PRO A 395 -23.58 2.39 -6.86
C PRO A 395 -24.41 3.59 -7.29
N VAL A 396 -23.74 4.63 -7.76
CA VAL A 396 -24.39 5.63 -8.59
C VAL A 396 -24.83 4.88 -9.84
N ASP A 397 -26.12 4.97 -10.18
CA ASP A 397 -26.70 4.53 -11.44
C ASP A 397 -25.95 5.20 -12.59
N GLY A 398 -24.82 4.62 -12.97
CA GLY A 398 -24.05 4.93 -14.16
C GLY A 398 -24.22 3.76 -15.11
N ASP A 399 -24.50 4.06 -16.37
CA ASP A 399 -24.75 3.08 -17.43
C ASP A 399 -23.73 1.92 -17.39
N ASP A 400 -24.21 0.70 -17.67
CA ASP A 400 -23.42 -0.52 -17.92
C ASP A 400 -22.43 -0.27 -19.09
N SER A 401 -21.34 0.40 -18.78
CA SER A 401 -20.33 0.79 -19.76
C SER A 401 -19.39 -0.40 -20.01
N PRO A 402 -19.20 -0.84 -21.27
CA PRO A 402 -18.29 -1.93 -21.60
C PRO A 402 -16.86 -1.69 -21.07
N VAL A 403 -16.11 -2.75 -20.77
CA VAL A 403 -14.71 -2.65 -20.32
C VAL A 403 -13.87 -1.90 -21.34
N ALA A 404 -14.15 -2.02 -22.63
CA ALA A 404 -13.47 -1.24 -23.66
C ALA A 404 -13.60 0.29 -23.51
N GLN A 405 -14.69 0.79 -22.92
CA GLN A 405 -14.91 2.23 -22.70
C GLN A 405 -14.27 2.72 -21.40
N VAL A 406 -14.15 1.84 -20.42
CA VAL A 406 -13.67 2.13 -19.05
C VAL A 406 -12.16 1.88 -18.92
N ALA A 407 -11.61 0.94 -19.69
CA ALA A 407 -10.22 0.53 -19.57
C ALA A 407 -9.25 1.38 -20.39
N TYR A 408 -9.73 2.36 -21.16
CA TYR A 408 -8.90 3.13 -22.09
C TYR A 408 -9.31 4.60 -22.17
N ASP A 409 -8.35 5.48 -21.91
CA ASP A 409 -8.44 6.92 -22.17
C ASP A 409 -7.85 7.24 -23.55
N LEU A 410 -8.57 8.05 -24.32
CA LEU A 410 -8.03 8.65 -25.54
C LEU A 410 -7.29 9.94 -25.19
N LEU A 411 -5.97 9.94 -25.37
CA LEU A 411 -5.15 11.13 -25.21
C LEU A 411 -5.12 11.91 -26.51
N TYR A 412 -5.60 13.16 -26.46
CA TYR A 412 -5.68 14.05 -27.62
C TYR A 412 -4.63 15.17 -27.57
N ASP A 413 -4.10 15.52 -28.73
CA ASP A 413 -3.34 16.74 -29.01
C ASP A 413 -4.26 17.75 -29.73
N GLY A 414 -4.91 18.62 -28.94
CA GLY A 414 -5.91 19.57 -29.40
C GLY A 414 -7.36 19.08 -29.25
N SER A 415 -8.15 19.13 -30.32
CA SER A 415 -9.59 18.86 -30.26
C SER A 415 -9.91 17.36 -30.29
N ALA A 416 -10.70 16.89 -29.33
CA ALA A 416 -11.16 15.49 -29.24
C ALA A 416 -11.95 15.01 -30.48
N ASN A 417 -12.55 15.94 -31.24
CA ASN A 417 -13.40 15.62 -32.39
C ASN A 417 -12.60 15.37 -33.69
N LYS A 418 -11.27 15.44 -33.65
CA LYS A 418 -10.41 15.24 -34.84
C LYS A 418 -9.57 13.98 -34.68
N PHE A 419 -9.74 13.00 -35.57
CA PHE A 419 -8.96 11.75 -35.52
C PHE A 419 -7.43 11.99 -35.53
N ARG A 420 -6.95 12.97 -36.32
CA ARG A 420 -5.54 13.38 -36.35
C ARG A 420 -4.99 13.91 -35.02
N SER A 421 -5.87 14.24 -34.08
CA SER A 421 -5.51 14.69 -32.74
C SER A 421 -5.36 13.52 -31.77
N VAL A 422 -5.69 12.28 -32.12
CA VAL A 422 -5.44 11.13 -31.23
C VAL A 422 -3.93 10.87 -31.17
N LYS A 423 -3.34 11.15 -30.01
CA LYS A 423 -1.90 11.00 -29.75
C LYS A 423 -1.56 9.63 -29.21
N ALA A 424 -2.41 9.11 -28.32
CA ALA A 424 -2.25 7.80 -27.73
C ALA A 424 -3.59 7.28 -27.19
N VAL A 425 -3.68 5.96 -27.04
CA VAL A 425 -4.67 5.31 -26.17
C VAL A 425 -3.91 4.91 -24.91
N ALA A 426 -4.28 5.48 -23.77
CA ALA A 426 -3.71 5.13 -22.48
C ALA A 426 -4.65 4.17 -21.76
N GLU A 427 -4.12 3.12 -21.14
CA GLU A 427 -4.95 2.21 -20.36
C GLU A 427 -5.34 2.85 -19.01
N ASN A 428 -6.64 2.88 -18.68
CA ASN A 428 -7.17 3.47 -17.46
C ASN A 428 -7.36 2.39 -16.38
N ARG A 429 -6.33 2.24 -15.54
CA ARG A 429 -6.29 1.28 -14.43
C ARG A 429 -7.39 1.54 -13.39
N TRP A 430 -7.68 2.80 -13.11
CA TRP A 430 -8.54 3.21 -12.00
C TRP A 430 -10.00 2.91 -12.31
N GLU A 431 -10.45 3.32 -13.48
CA GLU A 431 -11.80 3.05 -13.95
C GLU A 431 -12.05 1.54 -14.09
N LEU A 432 -11.11 0.78 -14.66
CA LEU A 432 -11.23 -0.69 -14.74
C LEU A 432 -11.34 -1.33 -13.35
N ALA A 433 -10.56 -0.87 -12.38
CA ALA A 433 -10.63 -1.36 -11.00
C ALA A 433 -11.96 -1.02 -10.32
N GLY A 434 -12.53 0.16 -10.61
CA GLY A 434 -13.84 0.61 -10.14
C GLY A 434 -14.98 -0.20 -10.75
N HIS A 435 -14.96 -0.41 -12.07
CA HIS A 435 -15.93 -1.23 -12.79
C HIS A 435 -15.95 -2.68 -12.29
N LEU A 436 -14.78 -3.31 -12.14
CA LEU A 436 -14.69 -4.66 -11.57
C LEU A 436 -15.25 -4.75 -10.15
N ALA A 437 -15.03 -3.72 -9.32
CA ALA A 437 -15.57 -3.67 -7.97
C ALA A 437 -17.10 -3.57 -7.98
N LYS A 438 -17.67 -2.70 -8.83
CA LYS A 438 -19.13 -2.58 -9.03
C LYS A 438 -19.74 -3.91 -9.50
N GLN A 439 -19.16 -4.53 -10.53
CA GLN A 439 -19.62 -5.82 -11.07
C GLN A 439 -19.55 -6.93 -10.02
N THR A 440 -18.49 -6.97 -9.21
CA THR A 440 -18.36 -7.95 -8.12
C THR A 440 -19.46 -7.76 -7.08
N GLN A 441 -19.75 -6.52 -6.67
CA GLN A 441 -20.82 -6.23 -5.71
C GLN A 441 -22.20 -6.61 -6.25
N LEU A 442 -22.48 -6.35 -7.53
CA LEU A 442 -23.72 -6.77 -8.18
C LEU A 442 -23.93 -8.30 -8.09
N HIS A 443 -22.88 -9.09 -8.32
CA HIS A 443 -22.95 -10.56 -8.22
C HIS A 443 -23.04 -11.08 -6.78
N LEU A 444 -22.65 -10.30 -5.77
CA LEU A 444 -22.90 -10.65 -4.36
C LEU A 444 -24.37 -10.48 -3.99
N MET A 445 -25.07 -9.55 -4.66
CA MET A 445 -26.46 -9.18 -4.37
C MET A 445 -27.46 -9.87 -5.29
N THR A 446 -27.02 -10.42 -6.43
CA THR A 446 -27.88 -10.99 -7.47
C THR A 446 -27.37 -12.34 -7.97
N GLU A 447 -28.28 -13.21 -8.42
CA GLU A 447 -27.94 -14.54 -8.97
C GLU A 447 -27.64 -14.50 -10.48
N GLY A 448 -27.02 -13.42 -10.96
CA GLY A 448 -26.69 -13.23 -12.38
C GLY A 448 -25.51 -14.09 -12.84
N THR A 449 -25.51 -14.49 -14.11
CA THR A 449 -24.35 -15.10 -14.77
C THR A 449 -23.44 -14.02 -15.34
N VAL A 450 -22.13 -14.24 -15.31
CA VAL A 450 -21.14 -13.37 -15.96
C VAL A 450 -21.49 -13.16 -17.44
N ASP A 451 -21.49 -11.90 -17.86
CA ASP A 451 -21.57 -11.57 -19.28
C ASP A 451 -20.33 -12.08 -20.03
N GLN A 452 -20.57 -12.88 -21.07
CA GLN A 452 -19.52 -13.49 -21.88
C GLN A 452 -18.71 -12.44 -22.65
N ASP A 453 -19.32 -11.31 -23.03
CA ASP A 453 -18.63 -10.22 -23.71
C ASP A 453 -17.66 -9.51 -22.76
N LEU A 454 -18.10 -9.19 -21.54
CA LEU A 454 -17.23 -8.67 -20.47
C LEU A 454 -16.00 -9.56 -20.22
N LYS A 455 -16.22 -10.88 -20.11
CA LYS A 455 -15.13 -11.85 -19.91
C LYS A 455 -14.14 -11.84 -21.07
N ASP A 456 -14.63 -11.82 -22.30
CA ASP A 456 -13.78 -11.80 -23.48
C ASP A 456 -12.98 -10.50 -23.58
N GLU A 457 -13.57 -9.35 -23.21
CA GLU A 457 -12.89 -8.06 -23.13
C GLU A 457 -11.77 -8.05 -22.08
N LEU A 458 -12.03 -8.58 -20.88
CA LEU A 458 -11.01 -8.73 -19.84
C LEU A 458 -9.82 -9.58 -20.32
N PHE A 459 -10.08 -10.73 -20.95
CA PHE A 459 -9.03 -11.58 -21.48
C PHE A 459 -8.23 -10.91 -22.61
N ARG A 460 -8.86 -10.04 -23.40
CA ARG A 460 -8.18 -9.25 -24.43
C ARG A 460 -7.31 -8.15 -23.81
N PHE A 461 -7.78 -7.49 -22.75
CA PHE A 461 -7.02 -6.47 -22.03
C PHE A 461 -5.74 -7.04 -21.41
N PHE A 462 -5.83 -8.17 -20.70
CA PHE A 462 -4.69 -8.83 -20.03
C PHE A 462 -3.85 -9.69 -20.97
N LYS A 463 -3.53 -9.19 -22.15
CA LYS A 463 -2.68 -9.90 -23.13
C LYS A 463 -1.31 -9.22 -23.28
N GLY A 464 -0.26 -10.02 -23.47
CA GLY A 464 1.09 -9.51 -23.73
C GLY A 464 1.61 -8.63 -22.59
N ARG A 465 2.11 -7.43 -22.91
CA ARG A 465 2.66 -6.50 -21.91
C ARG A 465 1.66 -6.13 -20.81
N ASN A 466 0.37 -6.04 -21.13
CA ASN A 466 -0.66 -5.62 -20.17
C ASN A 466 -0.89 -6.69 -19.10
N ALA A 467 -0.70 -7.97 -19.44
CA ALA A 467 -0.74 -9.05 -18.44
C ALA A 467 0.27 -8.78 -17.30
N ILE A 468 1.47 -8.32 -17.66
CA ILE A 468 2.57 -8.10 -16.70
C ILE A 468 2.50 -6.71 -16.06
N ASN A 469 2.13 -5.67 -16.80
CA ASN A 469 2.02 -4.31 -16.26
C ASN A 469 0.92 -4.18 -15.21
N TYR A 470 -0.15 -4.99 -15.33
CA TYR A 470 -1.30 -4.99 -14.43
C TYR A 470 -1.35 -6.26 -13.57
N TRP A 471 -0.18 -6.78 -13.16
CA TRP A 471 -0.10 -8.00 -12.35
C TRP A 471 -0.85 -7.87 -11.02
N ASP A 472 -0.91 -6.66 -10.46
CA ASP A 472 -1.60 -6.34 -9.21
C ASP A 472 -3.14 -6.34 -9.36
N MET A 473 -3.66 -6.39 -10.58
CA MET A 473 -5.10 -6.49 -10.85
C MET A 473 -5.58 -7.95 -10.98
N TRP A 474 -4.68 -8.92 -11.06
CA TRP A 474 -5.04 -10.33 -11.22
C TRP A 474 -5.95 -10.81 -10.11
N GLU A 475 -5.70 -10.40 -8.86
CA GLU A 475 -6.55 -10.74 -7.72
C GLU A 475 -8.01 -10.32 -7.95
N ARG A 476 -8.23 -9.10 -8.45
CA ARG A 476 -9.58 -8.56 -8.67
C ARG A 476 -10.32 -9.31 -9.76
N VAL A 477 -9.65 -9.60 -10.86
CA VAL A 477 -10.23 -10.35 -11.99
C VAL A 477 -10.58 -11.77 -11.56
N ILE A 478 -9.68 -12.44 -10.83
CA ILE A 478 -9.92 -13.80 -10.32
C ILE A 478 -11.05 -13.79 -9.29
N SER A 479 -11.05 -12.84 -8.35
CA SER A 479 -12.11 -12.70 -7.34
C SER A 479 -13.48 -12.52 -7.99
N PHE A 480 -13.58 -11.62 -8.99
CA PHE A 480 -14.80 -11.41 -9.76
C PHE A 480 -15.29 -12.71 -10.42
N LEU A 481 -14.43 -13.40 -11.19
CA LEU A 481 -14.79 -14.63 -11.88
C LEU A 481 -15.22 -15.74 -10.90
N VAL A 482 -14.53 -15.88 -9.76
CA VAL A 482 -14.84 -16.89 -8.74
C VAL A 482 -16.17 -16.59 -8.04
N ILE A 483 -16.44 -15.32 -7.70
CA ILE A 483 -17.70 -14.91 -7.04
C ILE A 483 -18.89 -15.10 -7.96
N ALA A 484 -18.73 -14.75 -9.24
CA ALA A 484 -19.76 -14.92 -10.24
C ALA A 484 -19.93 -16.38 -10.71
N GLY A 485 -19.34 -17.35 -9.99
CA GLY A 485 -19.51 -18.79 -10.23
C GLY A 485 -18.70 -19.37 -11.39
N ASP A 486 -17.87 -18.58 -12.07
CA ASP A 486 -17.06 -19.01 -13.22
C ASP A 486 -15.62 -19.40 -12.84
N GLN A 487 -15.50 -20.42 -11.98
CA GLN A 487 -14.18 -20.93 -11.56
C GLN A 487 -13.35 -21.41 -12.76
N LYS A 488 -13.98 -22.00 -13.79
CA LYS A 488 -13.29 -22.43 -15.01
C LYS A 488 -12.71 -21.24 -15.78
N GLY A 489 -13.43 -20.11 -15.82
CA GLY A 489 -12.93 -18.85 -16.32
C GLY A 489 -11.71 -18.36 -15.56
N ALA A 490 -11.75 -18.38 -14.23
CA ALA A 490 -10.61 -18.02 -13.39
C ALA A 490 -9.38 -18.91 -13.67
N GLU A 491 -9.56 -20.23 -13.77
CA GLU A 491 -8.48 -21.16 -14.11
C GLU A 491 -7.90 -20.89 -15.51
N ARG A 492 -8.75 -20.59 -16.50
CA ARG A 492 -8.33 -20.22 -17.85
C ARG A 492 -7.56 -18.90 -17.85
N PHE A 493 -7.99 -17.91 -17.06
CA PHE A 493 -7.31 -16.63 -16.89
C PHE A 493 -5.92 -16.82 -16.28
N SER A 494 -5.84 -17.57 -15.18
CA SER A 494 -4.55 -17.89 -14.53
C SER A 494 -3.60 -18.62 -15.48
N LYS A 495 -4.09 -19.59 -16.27
CA LYS A 495 -3.27 -20.25 -17.28
C LYS A 495 -2.74 -19.28 -18.35
N ALA A 496 -3.56 -18.33 -18.78
CA ALA A 496 -3.15 -17.29 -19.73
C ALA A 496 -2.07 -16.38 -19.12
N MET A 497 -2.25 -15.94 -17.88
CA MET A 497 -1.26 -15.10 -17.18
C MET A 497 0.07 -15.85 -17.01
N ARG A 498 0.06 -17.12 -16.59
CA ARG A 498 1.28 -17.95 -16.51
C ARG A 498 2.00 -18.04 -17.85
N THR A 499 1.25 -18.16 -18.94
CA THR A 499 1.82 -18.22 -20.30
C THR A 499 2.52 -16.91 -20.66
N GLU A 500 1.94 -15.75 -20.30
CA GLU A 500 2.58 -14.45 -20.50
C GLU A 500 3.78 -14.22 -19.57
N THR A 501 3.70 -14.67 -18.31
CA THR A 501 4.79 -14.63 -17.33
C THR A 501 6.01 -15.39 -17.82
N MET A 502 5.83 -16.57 -18.43
CA MET A 502 6.95 -17.35 -18.99
C MET A 502 7.70 -16.62 -20.11
N LYS A 503 7.08 -15.65 -20.78
CA LYS A 503 7.71 -14.83 -21.83
C LYS A 503 8.52 -13.67 -21.27
N VAL A 504 8.47 -13.42 -19.96
CA VAL A 504 9.19 -12.31 -19.32
C VAL A 504 10.69 -12.58 -19.37
N LYS A 505 11.45 -11.59 -19.84
CA LYS A 505 12.92 -11.60 -19.77
C LYS A 505 13.41 -10.25 -19.27
N TYR A 506 14.31 -10.30 -18.30
CA TYR A 506 15.03 -9.13 -17.84
C TYR A 506 16.11 -8.74 -18.85
N SER A 507 16.18 -7.46 -19.19
CA SER A 507 17.23 -6.90 -20.04
C SER A 507 17.81 -5.66 -19.38
N SER A 508 19.14 -5.62 -19.25
CA SER A 508 19.86 -4.41 -18.87
C SER A 508 20.71 -3.90 -20.04
N SER A 509 21.13 -2.63 -19.97
CA SER A 509 22.06 -2.02 -20.92
C SER A 509 23.47 -2.65 -20.88
N ASN A 510 23.86 -3.23 -19.74
CA ASN A 510 25.23 -3.67 -19.49
C ASN A 510 25.48 -5.15 -19.86
N LYS A 511 26.04 -5.42 -21.05
CA LYS A 511 26.23 -6.76 -21.64
C LYS A 511 27.17 -7.72 -20.87
N SER A 512 27.79 -7.29 -19.77
CA SER A 512 28.90 -8.01 -19.11
C SER A 512 28.50 -9.13 -18.12
N ARG A 513 27.21 -9.36 -17.85
CA ARG A 513 26.73 -10.36 -16.85
C ARG A 513 25.48 -11.12 -17.30
N GLU A 514 25.64 -12.10 -18.18
CA GLU A 514 24.50 -12.84 -18.77
C GLU A 514 23.81 -13.81 -17.78
N ASP A 515 24.57 -14.48 -16.90
CA ASP A 515 24.04 -15.44 -15.92
C ASP A 515 23.08 -14.77 -14.92
N ASN A 516 23.51 -13.68 -14.28
CA ASN A 516 22.68 -12.94 -13.32
C ASN A 516 21.42 -12.33 -13.96
N ARG A 517 21.41 -11.99 -15.26
CA ARG A 517 20.19 -11.51 -15.95
C ARG A 517 19.14 -12.62 -16.10
N SER A 518 19.63 -13.83 -16.37
CA SER A 518 18.78 -15.02 -16.41
C SER A 518 18.20 -15.30 -15.03
N GLU A 519 19.00 -15.14 -13.98
CA GLU A 519 18.57 -15.27 -12.59
C GLU A 519 17.47 -14.25 -12.22
N VAL A 520 17.65 -12.95 -12.54
CA VAL A 520 16.59 -11.93 -12.34
C VAL A 520 15.31 -12.33 -13.08
N SER A 521 15.43 -12.87 -14.30
CA SER A 521 14.27 -13.32 -15.07
C SER A 521 13.53 -14.48 -14.40
N ILE A 522 14.26 -15.40 -13.77
CA ILE A 522 13.69 -16.53 -13.01
C ILE A 522 12.95 -15.99 -11.79
N TYR A 523 13.57 -15.14 -10.97
CA TYR A 523 12.93 -14.57 -9.79
C TYR A 523 11.66 -13.76 -10.12
N ILE A 524 11.65 -13.00 -11.23
CA ILE A 524 10.43 -12.30 -11.67
C ILE A 524 9.31 -13.31 -11.98
N ARG A 525 9.62 -14.38 -12.69
CA ARG A 525 8.64 -15.40 -13.07
C ARG A 525 8.09 -16.14 -11.85
N GLU A 526 8.97 -16.49 -10.91
CA GLU A 526 8.60 -17.14 -9.66
C GLU A 526 7.70 -16.23 -8.82
N ALA A 527 8.10 -14.98 -8.59
CA ALA A 527 7.31 -14.03 -7.81
C ALA A 527 5.92 -13.78 -8.41
N LEU A 528 5.82 -13.63 -9.74
CA LEU A 528 4.54 -13.47 -10.44
C LEU A 528 3.70 -14.77 -10.38
N ALA A 529 4.33 -15.93 -10.54
CA ALA A 529 3.62 -17.21 -10.47
C ALA A 529 3.05 -17.48 -9.08
N GLU A 530 3.84 -17.25 -8.04
CA GLU A 530 3.43 -17.37 -6.63
C GLU A 530 2.30 -16.38 -6.32
N HIS A 531 2.45 -15.11 -6.72
CA HIS A 531 1.39 -14.11 -6.53
C HIS A 531 0.06 -14.53 -7.16
N LEU A 532 0.10 -15.09 -8.38
CA LEU A 532 -1.08 -15.58 -9.07
C LEU A 532 -1.74 -16.77 -8.35
N ASP A 533 -0.94 -17.66 -7.76
CA ASP A 533 -1.46 -18.77 -6.95
C ASP A 533 -2.15 -18.27 -5.69
N LEU A 534 -1.54 -17.32 -4.98
CA LEU A 534 -2.15 -16.69 -3.82
C LEU A 534 -3.45 -15.95 -4.16
N CYS A 535 -3.53 -15.29 -5.32
CA CYS A 535 -4.77 -14.68 -5.81
C CYS A 535 -5.90 -15.70 -5.97
N MET A 536 -5.59 -16.87 -6.53
CA MET A 536 -6.57 -17.95 -6.69
C MET A 536 -6.98 -18.54 -5.35
N GLU A 537 -6.01 -18.86 -4.48
CA GLU A 537 -6.28 -19.39 -3.14
C GLU A 537 -7.15 -18.45 -2.30
N LEU A 538 -6.82 -17.16 -2.27
CA LEU A 538 -7.57 -16.16 -1.52
C LEU A 538 -9.02 -16.02 -2.02
N SER A 539 -9.21 -16.06 -3.34
CA SER A 539 -10.55 -15.97 -3.96
C SER A 539 -11.38 -17.23 -3.68
N LEU A 540 -10.78 -18.40 -3.85
CA LEU A 540 -11.40 -19.69 -3.54
C LEU A 540 -11.74 -19.82 -2.05
N ALA A 541 -10.92 -19.21 -1.17
CA ALA A 541 -11.20 -19.19 0.25
C ALA A 541 -12.49 -18.44 0.59
N VAL A 542 -13.05 -17.60 -0.28
CA VAL A 542 -14.36 -17.00 -0.06
C VAL A 542 -15.48 -17.97 -0.46
N THR A 543 -15.33 -18.72 -1.55
CA THR A 543 -16.45 -19.49 -2.15
C THR A 543 -16.48 -20.98 -1.81
N LYS A 544 -15.34 -21.64 -1.60
CA LYS A 544 -15.29 -23.09 -1.36
C LYS A 544 -15.72 -23.47 0.06
N SER A 545 -16.35 -24.64 0.19
CA SER A 545 -16.66 -25.20 1.52
C SER A 545 -15.39 -25.71 2.23
N THR A 546 -15.25 -25.40 3.52
CA THR A 546 -14.12 -25.88 4.34
C THR A 546 -14.23 -27.34 4.75
N ASP A 547 -15.39 -27.98 4.58
CA ASP A 547 -15.57 -29.41 4.89
C ASP A 547 -14.93 -30.34 3.86
N ALA A 548 -14.61 -29.84 2.66
CA ALA A 548 -13.87 -30.61 1.66
C ALA A 548 -12.48 -30.96 2.22
N ALA A 549 -12.19 -32.25 2.36
CA ALA A 549 -11.06 -32.82 3.10
C ALA A 549 -9.66 -32.53 2.53
N GLY A 550 -9.50 -31.60 1.57
CA GLY A 550 -8.26 -31.41 0.82
C GLY A 550 -7.74 -29.98 0.67
N ASP A 551 -8.44 -28.93 1.13
CA ASP A 551 -8.02 -27.54 0.89
C ASP A 551 -7.49 -26.88 2.18
N SER A 552 -6.27 -27.24 2.57
CA SER A 552 -5.62 -26.71 3.79
C SER A 552 -5.44 -25.18 3.72
N ALA A 553 -5.06 -24.64 2.56
CA ALA A 553 -4.87 -23.20 2.35
C ALA A 553 -6.17 -22.40 2.55
N THR A 554 -7.29 -22.84 1.96
CA THR A 554 -8.61 -22.21 2.17
C THR A 554 -8.98 -22.13 3.66
N ARG A 555 -8.65 -23.17 4.43
CA ARG A 555 -8.92 -23.19 5.88
C ARG A 555 -8.06 -22.18 6.64
N LEU A 556 -6.79 -21.99 6.24
CA LEU A 556 -5.90 -21.01 6.87
C LEU A 556 -6.43 -19.58 6.72
N TRP A 557 -6.81 -19.19 5.49
CA TRP A 557 -7.35 -17.85 5.21
C TRP A 557 -8.62 -17.55 6.01
N ARG A 558 -9.56 -18.51 6.09
CA ARG A 558 -10.80 -18.36 6.85
C ARG A 558 -10.61 -18.37 8.35
N LYS A 559 -9.72 -19.22 8.87
CA LYS A 559 -9.45 -19.35 10.31
C LYS A 559 -8.75 -18.11 10.85
N SER A 560 -7.72 -17.62 10.15
CA SER A 560 -7.03 -16.35 10.46
C SER A 560 -7.85 -15.10 10.13
N ASN A 561 -8.97 -15.26 9.42
CA ASN A 561 -9.80 -14.17 8.93
C ASN A 561 -9.03 -13.14 8.07
N LEU A 562 -8.05 -13.62 7.28
CA LEU A 562 -7.24 -12.81 6.36
C LEU A 562 -7.74 -12.86 4.91
N ILE A 563 -9.02 -13.20 4.72
CA ILE A 563 -9.73 -13.09 3.44
C ILE A 563 -10.03 -11.62 3.06
N ARG A 564 -10.58 -11.38 1.87
CA ARG A 564 -11.14 -10.08 1.49
C ARG A 564 -12.57 -9.95 2.03
N HIS A 565 -12.75 -9.20 3.12
CA HIS A 565 -14.05 -9.09 3.80
C HIS A 565 -15.14 -8.48 2.91
N HIS A 566 -14.79 -7.59 1.98
CA HIS A 566 -15.73 -6.98 1.04
C HIS A 566 -16.29 -7.97 0.00
N LEU A 567 -15.80 -9.21 -0.04
CA LEU A 567 -16.30 -10.29 -0.87
C LEU A 567 -17.28 -11.22 -0.12
N VAL A 568 -17.56 -10.92 1.15
CA VAL A 568 -18.49 -11.67 1.99
C VAL A 568 -19.88 -11.05 1.85
N ALA A 569 -20.88 -11.84 1.43
CA ALA A 569 -22.20 -11.33 1.09
C ALA A 569 -23.01 -10.81 2.30
N ILE A 570 -22.82 -11.44 3.47
CA ILE A 570 -23.49 -11.04 4.71
C ILE A 570 -22.44 -10.48 5.67
N PRO A 571 -22.64 -9.26 6.20
CA PRO A 571 -21.73 -8.69 7.19
C PRO A 571 -21.43 -9.68 8.33
N LEU A 572 -20.17 -9.74 8.72
CA LEU A 572 -19.65 -10.60 9.79
C LEU A 572 -19.78 -12.12 9.61
N LEU A 573 -20.30 -12.62 8.48
CA LEU A 573 -20.44 -14.06 8.26
C LEU A 573 -19.10 -14.80 8.38
N ASN A 574 -18.01 -14.19 7.90
CA ASN A 574 -16.65 -14.72 8.01
C ASN A 574 -16.12 -14.82 9.45
N TYR A 575 -16.71 -14.09 10.40
CA TYR A 575 -16.41 -14.21 11.83
C TYR A 575 -17.16 -15.38 12.50
N THR A 576 -18.01 -16.10 11.78
CA THR A 576 -18.75 -17.25 12.33
C THR A 576 -18.02 -18.57 12.07
N ASN A 577 -18.60 -19.66 12.57
CA ASN A 577 -18.23 -21.03 12.24
C ASN A 577 -18.82 -21.52 10.90
N TYR A 578 -19.40 -20.64 10.08
CA TYR A 578 -19.96 -21.02 8.78
C TYR A 578 -18.87 -21.55 7.85
N LYS A 579 -19.14 -22.73 7.31
CA LYS A 579 -18.20 -23.50 6.48
C LYS A 579 -18.49 -23.45 5.00
N GLY A 580 -19.66 -22.95 4.59
CA GLY A 580 -20.12 -22.93 3.20
C GLY A 580 -19.52 -21.78 2.38
N ASN A 581 -20.23 -21.35 1.33
CA ASN A 581 -19.81 -20.26 0.45
C ASN A 581 -20.12 -18.90 1.09
N LEU A 582 -19.10 -18.09 1.41
CA LEU A 582 -19.27 -16.79 2.05
C LEU A 582 -19.83 -15.71 1.11
N ALA A 583 -19.68 -15.89 -0.20
CA ALA A 583 -20.23 -14.99 -1.22
C ALA A 583 -21.67 -15.37 -1.62
N SER A 584 -22.11 -16.61 -1.35
CA SER A 584 -23.48 -17.06 -1.58
C SER A 584 -23.90 -18.01 -0.46
N PRO A 585 -24.28 -17.47 0.72
CA PRO A 585 -24.43 -18.23 1.95
C PRO A 585 -25.79 -18.95 2.04
N THR A 586 -26.09 -19.78 1.04
CA THR A 586 -27.31 -20.61 1.02
C THR A 586 -27.38 -21.51 2.25
N GLY A 587 -28.51 -21.47 2.96
CA GLY A 587 -28.76 -22.27 4.16
C GLY A 587 -27.99 -21.83 5.42
N ALA A 588 -27.28 -20.70 5.40
CA ALA A 588 -26.63 -20.15 6.60
C ALA A 588 -27.68 -19.74 7.64
N THR A 589 -27.79 -20.48 8.73
CA THR A 589 -28.75 -20.21 9.81
C THR A 589 -28.15 -20.54 11.16
N ARG A 590 -28.63 -19.84 12.20
CA ARG A 590 -28.26 -20.08 13.61
C ARG A 590 -26.76 -20.01 13.89
N LEU A 591 -26.08 -19.08 13.24
CA LEU A 591 -24.64 -18.89 13.37
C LEU A 591 -24.28 -18.08 14.61
N VAL A 592 -23.09 -18.38 15.15
CA VAL A 592 -22.50 -17.71 16.32
C VAL A 592 -21.13 -17.18 15.93
N ILE A 593 -20.78 -16.02 16.50
CA ILE A 593 -19.47 -15.40 16.33
C ILE A 593 -18.40 -16.25 17.03
N ASP A 594 -17.33 -16.53 16.32
CA ASP A 594 -16.15 -17.25 16.79
C ASP A 594 -15.24 -16.30 17.58
N GLN A 595 -15.08 -16.55 18.88
CA GLN A 595 -14.30 -15.70 19.78
C GLN A 595 -12.82 -15.62 19.40
N GLN A 596 -12.24 -16.66 18.79
CA GLN A 596 -10.85 -16.62 18.37
C GLN A 596 -10.66 -15.62 17.22
N LYS A 597 -11.62 -15.55 16.29
CA LYS A 597 -11.59 -14.58 15.19
C LYS A 597 -11.84 -13.14 15.67
N VAL A 598 -12.60 -12.99 16.75
CA VAL A 598 -12.83 -11.70 17.42
C VAL A 598 -11.54 -11.20 18.09
N GLU A 599 -10.89 -12.07 18.88
CA GLU A 599 -9.67 -11.71 19.63
C GLU A 599 -8.57 -11.16 18.71
N ASN A 600 -8.37 -11.81 17.56
CA ASN A 600 -7.38 -11.44 16.55
C ASN A 600 -8.02 -10.72 15.36
N THR A 601 -9.10 -9.96 15.56
CA THR A 601 -9.74 -9.24 14.46
C THR A 601 -8.74 -8.34 13.71
N PRO A 602 -8.67 -8.40 12.37
CA PRO A 602 -7.76 -7.58 11.59
C PRO A 602 -8.25 -6.13 11.42
N ARG A 603 -9.51 -5.83 11.77
CA ARG A 603 -10.10 -4.50 11.55
C ARG A 603 -11.11 -4.14 12.62
N PHE A 604 -11.42 -2.85 12.69
CA PHE A 604 -12.57 -2.37 13.44
C PHE A 604 -13.87 -2.92 12.82
N VAL A 605 -14.80 -3.34 13.67
CA VAL A 605 -16.14 -3.80 13.29
C VAL A 605 -17.14 -2.69 13.62
N HIS A 606 -17.82 -2.19 12.60
CA HIS A 606 -18.81 -1.13 12.77
C HIS A 606 -20.16 -1.70 13.22
N PHE A 607 -20.96 -0.88 13.90
CA PHE A 607 -22.24 -1.32 14.47
C PHE A 607 -23.26 -1.68 13.39
N ASP A 608 -23.28 -0.98 12.26
CA ASP A 608 -24.11 -1.29 11.10
C ASP A 608 -23.81 -2.69 10.52
N GLU A 609 -22.57 -3.17 10.61
CA GLU A 609 -22.23 -4.54 10.26
C GLU A 609 -22.82 -5.56 11.24
N CYS A 610 -22.80 -5.26 12.55
CA CYS A 610 -23.47 -6.09 13.56
C CYS A 610 -24.97 -6.15 13.31
N LEU A 611 -25.57 -5.00 13.01
CA LEU A 611 -26.99 -4.87 12.70
C LEU A 611 -27.35 -5.63 11.42
N GLY A 612 -26.56 -5.48 10.36
CA GLY A 612 -26.72 -6.22 9.10
C GLY A 612 -26.61 -7.73 9.29
N PHE A 613 -25.69 -8.21 10.13
CA PHE A 613 -25.59 -9.64 10.47
C PHE A 613 -26.85 -10.14 11.19
N VAL A 614 -27.40 -9.36 12.12
CA VAL A 614 -28.64 -9.74 12.83
C VAL A 614 -29.85 -9.74 11.90
N TYR A 615 -30.02 -8.70 11.08
CA TYR A 615 -31.13 -8.60 10.14
C TYR A 615 -31.08 -9.61 8.99
N SER A 616 -29.90 -10.15 8.68
CA SER A 616 -29.77 -11.21 7.68
C SER A 616 -30.56 -12.49 8.03
N GLY A 617 -30.95 -12.67 9.30
CA GLY A 617 -31.59 -13.88 9.79
C GLY A 617 -30.63 -15.07 9.97
N CYS A 618 -29.35 -14.91 9.62
CA CYS A 618 -28.33 -15.96 9.79
C CYS A 618 -27.88 -16.11 11.24
N ALA A 619 -27.97 -15.06 12.05
CA ALA A 619 -27.59 -15.08 13.46
C ALA A 619 -28.49 -16.04 14.28
N GLN A 620 -27.97 -16.58 15.37
CA GLN A 620 -28.76 -17.37 16.32
C GLN A 620 -29.98 -16.58 16.83
N ILE A 621 -31.17 -17.20 16.71
CA ILE A 621 -32.46 -16.61 17.09
C ILE A 621 -32.47 -16.27 18.58
N ASN A 622 -32.82 -15.03 18.92
CA ASN A 622 -33.05 -14.54 20.27
C ASN A 622 -34.43 -13.87 20.35
N LYS A 623 -35.00 -13.73 21.55
CA LYS A 623 -36.27 -13.01 21.83
C LYS A 623 -36.09 -11.49 21.99
N GLN A 624 -34.85 -11.01 22.02
CA GLN A 624 -34.53 -9.59 22.08
C GLN A 624 -34.77 -8.90 20.73
N ASP A 625 -34.93 -7.57 20.75
CA ASP A 625 -35.01 -6.80 19.52
C ASP A 625 -33.66 -6.80 18.75
N PRO A 626 -33.67 -6.52 17.44
CA PRO A 626 -32.46 -6.57 16.61
C PRO A 626 -31.35 -5.63 17.05
N VAL A 627 -31.66 -4.46 17.62
CA VAL A 627 -30.67 -3.47 18.05
C VAL A 627 -29.98 -3.94 19.32
N ALA A 628 -30.74 -4.41 20.31
CA ALA A 628 -30.16 -5.03 21.51
C ALA A 628 -29.26 -6.21 21.16
N ARG A 629 -29.69 -7.06 20.21
CA ARG A 629 -28.85 -8.18 19.75
C ARG A 629 -27.60 -7.71 18.99
N ALA A 630 -27.69 -6.66 18.19
CA ALA A 630 -26.53 -6.07 17.52
C ALA A 630 -25.54 -5.50 18.54
N ASN A 631 -26.02 -4.89 19.62
CA ASN A 631 -25.19 -4.44 20.75
C ASN A 631 -24.47 -5.62 21.44
N GLU A 632 -25.13 -6.76 21.64
CA GLU A 632 -24.48 -7.98 22.15
C GLU A 632 -23.36 -8.50 21.24
N VAL A 633 -23.54 -8.40 19.91
CA VAL A 633 -22.50 -8.75 18.93
C VAL A 633 -21.35 -7.73 18.99
N TYR A 634 -21.68 -6.44 18.98
CA TYR A 634 -20.71 -5.34 19.05
C TYR A 634 -19.84 -5.44 20.31
N LYS A 635 -20.45 -5.74 21.46
CA LYS A 635 -19.78 -5.96 22.74
C LYS A 635 -18.76 -7.09 22.70
N GLN A 636 -18.97 -8.12 21.90
CA GLN A 636 -17.95 -9.19 21.75
C GLN A 636 -16.67 -8.64 21.13
N PHE A 637 -16.78 -7.73 20.16
CA PHE A 637 -15.62 -7.13 19.49
C PHE A 637 -14.94 -6.04 20.32
N HIS A 638 -15.70 -5.23 21.04
CA HIS A 638 -15.20 -4.00 21.67
C HIS A 638 -15.23 -4.01 23.21
N GLY A 639 -15.74 -5.09 23.82
CA GLY A 639 -15.88 -5.22 25.27
C GLY A 639 -17.00 -4.40 25.91
N SER A 640 -17.64 -3.50 25.16
CA SER A 640 -18.72 -2.62 25.60
C SER A 640 -19.79 -2.46 24.52
N GLU A 641 -21.00 -2.10 24.92
CA GLU A 641 -22.11 -1.78 24.01
C GLU A 641 -21.94 -0.35 23.47
N LEU A 642 -22.59 -0.03 22.36
CA LEU A 642 -22.55 1.32 21.80
C LEU A 642 -23.54 2.21 22.56
N GLU A 643 -23.04 3.06 23.45
CA GLU A 643 -23.85 3.85 24.40
C GLU A 643 -24.92 4.71 23.73
N ASP A 644 -24.66 5.20 22.52
CA ASP A 644 -25.55 6.10 21.78
C ASP A 644 -26.66 5.39 20.97
N VAL A 645 -26.73 4.04 20.98
CA VAL A 645 -27.69 3.28 20.18
C VAL A 645 -28.56 2.37 21.05
N THR A 646 -29.78 2.82 21.31
CA THR A 646 -30.80 2.10 22.11
C THR A 646 -32.08 1.84 21.33
N SER A 647 -32.77 0.74 21.64
CA SER A 647 -34.14 0.48 21.17
C SER A 647 -35.16 0.99 22.18
N GLU A 648 -36.11 1.81 21.74
CA GLU A 648 -37.30 2.15 22.53
C GLU A 648 -38.54 1.54 21.87
N THR A 649 -39.24 0.69 22.61
CA THR A 649 -40.52 0.12 22.16
C THR A 649 -41.59 1.20 22.32
N ILE A 650 -42.01 1.84 21.23
CA ILE A 650 -43.17 2.73 21.26
C ILE A 650 -44.43 1.86 21.40
N CYS A 651 -44.91 1.67 22.62
CA CYS A 651 -46.26 1.17 22.85
C CYS A 651 -47.23 2.21 22.29
N GLY A 652 -47.85 1.90 21.14
CA GLY A 652 -48.91 2.71 20.57
C GLY A 652 -50.00 2.96 21.62
N GLU A 653 -50.38 4.23 21.77
CA GLU A 653 -51.56 4.60 22.52
C GLU A 653 -52.76 3.78 22.01
N GLU A 654 -53.39 3.06 22.94
CA GLU A 654 -54.67 2.42 22.71
C GLU A 654 -55.64 3.45 22.12
N SER A 655 -55.99 3.26 20.85
CA SER A 655 -57.13 3.95 20.25
C SER A 655 -58.39 3.46 20.99
N LYS A 656 -58.84 4.25 21.96
CA LYS A 656 -60.12 4.08 22.65
C LYS A 656 -61.31 4.25 21.73
#